data_AF-A0A6J1V7M3-F1
#
_entry.id   AF-A0A6J1V7M3-F1
#
_cell.length_a   1.000
_cell.length_b   1.000
_cell.length_c   1.000
_cell.angle_alpha   90.00
_cell.angle_beta   90.00
_cell.angle_gamma   90.00
#
_symmetry.space_group_name_H-M   'P 1'
#
loop_
_entity.id
_entity.type
_entity.pdbx_description
1 polymer ?
#
loop_
_entity_poly.entity_id
_entity_poly.type
_entity_poly.pdbx_seq_one_letter_code
_entity_poly.pdbx_strand_id
1 'polypeptide(L)'
;MSQWQRIQMLDKVHMDQIDLLYSEDTLPMEVRQYLAYWIEEQNWNQAIELGPSQASCLFHTMLSSLDDQIGRLALGEENNANMLLKHNLRRSKLHLSSKYQEHPQELAIAIEALLRQEKAILSEAFSASQASVDSPCDSPVPTSHQHKIEERLMEMHRTVQSLKCSIEQHDDLQDNFDFSFRTHNYLEKTCPASEPIRSKTIQNLQSMLNKLNHFRQEMLSQIHELLGRSATLRDLLLEEVLQWQVRQRLVCIGEKYDTSLGRLEEWFTKNAEILFQLLHLLMMLKGMYDKVTYHTDPLKDQLPLLVKRLQEQIICLLKSAFVVEVQPKMQVPNKRPLVLRTSHKFSVRARLLVKLLDRNKSPEVKIDIDRDATDLTGFRRFNILTSSTKTLMIHDPQKQGLVCDFKYITLKEQKISGTGKGNKGISEGSLPVTEELHIITFTLDYSYRGIECQLQTSTLPVVIISNANQISSAWASILWFIMLSRDTKDQLFFSKPPAATWAQLSTVLSWQFSAATEQGLDKHQLKMLGEKLCGPGVNSQSTITWDQFSKGATASSPEDNNFSFWTWIDGILLLIQEHLLQLWKNGLIMGFVSRKHEKHLLKRKIAGTFLIRFSESTSSGGITFTWVDFNSDGSPKFNSVEPYTKKELQFLSLPDIIRDYQLFAIEAIPENPLLYLYPDTPRDEAFGSYYEERQKVSTTEQREYLNRRLIRVSTQPGETQMSDVNEPLPISKELVTDELQNTEHTMKNFLLDKEDPFLFQSNEEQQEPSSPFDIPQLRVDDPDFQCLLNLEAINL
;
A
#
# COMPACT_ATOMS: atom_id res chain seq x y z
N MET A 1 25.45 7.91 28.87
CA MET A 1 24.83 7.52 27.59
C MET A 1 25.54 8.29 26.51
N SER A 2 26.00 7.59 25.46
CA SER A 2 26.57 8.24 24.28
C SER A 2 25.51 9.09 23.58
N GLN A 3 25.96 10.08 22.80
CA GLN A 3 25.11 10.86 21.91
C GLN A 3 24.33 9.92 20.97
N TRP A 4 24.99 8.90 20.42
CA TRP A 4 24.34 7.90 19.56
C TRP A 4 23.22 7.12 20.25
N GLN A 5 23.39 6.75 21.52
CA GLN A 5 22.33 6.07 22.29
C GLN A 5 21.10 6.96 22.49
N ARG A 6 21.29 8.27 22.63
CA ARG A 6 20.17 9.22 22.73
C ARG A 6 19.44 9.37 21.39
N ILE A 7 20.18 9.35 20.29
CA ILE A 7 19.61 9.38 18.93
C ILE A 7 18.72 8.15 18.68
N GLN A 8 19.17 6.96 19.10
CA GLN A 8 18.39 5.72 18.95
C GLN A 8 17.05 5.70 19.71
N MET A 9 16.81 6.68 20.59
CA MET A 9 15.56 6.82 21.34
C MET A 9 14.62 7.88 20.75
N LEU A 10 14.98 8.50 19.63
CA LEU A 10 14.15 9.50 18.97
C LEU A 10 12.94 8.86 18.28
N ASP A 11 11.89 9.66 18.09
CA ASP A 11 10.73 9.30 17.30
C ASP A 11 11.05 9.24 15.80
N LYS A 12 10.12 8.65 15.04
CA LYS A 12 10.33 8.32 13.63
C LYS A 12 10.72 9.52 12.76
N VAL A 13 10.19 10.71 13.04
CA VAL A 13 10.46 11.91 12.24
C VAL A 13 11.92 12.34 12.35
N HIS A 14 12.47 12.37 13.56
CA HIS A 14 13.87 12.73 13.76
C HIS A 14 14.81 11.58 13.37
N MET A 15 14.37 10.32 13.45
CA MET A 15 15.11 9.19 12.88
C MET A 15 15.25 9.30 11.35
N ASP A 16 14.19 9.69 10.63
CA ASP A 16 14.26 9.93 9.19
C ASP A 16 15.25 11.08 8.84
N GLN A 17 15.37 12.10 9.70
CA GLN A 17 16.38 13.17 9.55
C GLN A 17 17.81 12.64 9.76
N ILE A 18 18.01 11.75 10.72
CA ILE A 18 19.30 11.09 10.97
C ILE A 18 19.67 10.17 9.79
N ASP A 19 18.71 9.43 9.24
CA ASP A 19 18.95 8.59 8.06
C ASP A 19 19.36 9.44 6.84
N LEU A 20 18.74 10.62 6.67
CA LEU A 20 19.15 11.57 5.64
C LEU A 20 20.56 12.13 5.89
N LEU A 21 20.92 12.39 7.14
CA LEU A 21 22.24 12.89 7.53
C LEU A 21 23.38 11.92 7.15
N TYR A 22 23.13 10.61 7.26
CA TYR A 22 24.08 9.56 6.91
C TYR A 22 23.91 9.01 5.48
N SER A 23 23.07 9.65 4.66
CA SER A 23 22.84 9.23 3.27
C SER A 23 24.00 9.59 2.33
N GLU A 24 24.81 10.58 2.69
CA GLU A 24 26.06 10.88 2.00
C GLU A 24 27.15 9.92 2.47
N ASP A 25 27.91 9.32 1.54
CA ASP A 25 29.02 8.38 1.81
C ASP A 25 30.25 9.07 2.46
N THR A 26 30.04 9.94 3.44
CA THR A 26 31.10 10.65 4.18
C THR A 26 31.65 9.78 5.30
N LEU A 27 30.79 9.34 6.22
CA LEU A 27 31.06 8.37 7.28
C LEU A 27 29.95 7.31 7.28
N PRO A 28 30.26 6.03 7.00
CA PRO A 28 29.23 4.97 7.05
C PRO A 28 28.58 4.86 8.43
N MET A 29 27.25 4.76 8.47
CA MET A 29 26.46 4.72 9.71
C MET A 29 26.86 3.53 10.60
N GLU A 30 27.28 2.40 10.02
CA GLU A 30 27.77 1.26 10.79
C GLU A 30 29.05 1.60 11.56
N VAL A 31 29.93 2.42 10.98
CA VAL A 31 31.15 2.88 11.65
C VAL A 31 30.79 3.86 12.77
N ARG A 32 29.85 4.79 12.51
CA ARG A 32 29.32 5.72 13.52
C ARG A 32 28.74 4.97 14.74
N GLN A 33 28.00 3.89 14.50
CA GLN A 33 27.36 3.10 15.56
C GLN A 33 28.38 2.26 16.34
N TYR A 34 29.26 1.53 15.67
CA TYR A 34 30.18 0.59 16.34
C TYR A 34 31.37 1.29 17.01
N LEU A 35 31.74 2.48 16.56
CA LEU A 35 32.75 3.32 17.20
C LEU A 35 32.14 4.53 17.91
N ALA A 36 30.84 4.53 18.23
CA ALA A 36 30.14 5.71 18.75
C ALA A 36 30.84 6.33 19.95
N TYR A 37 31.21 5.51 20.94
CA TYR A 37 31.87 5.97 22.15
C TYR A 37 33.24 6.59 21.84
N TRP A 38 34.05 5.90 21.03
CA TRP A 38 35.39 6.37 20.67
C TRP A 38 35.34 7.66 19.87
N ILE A 39 34.45 7.76 18.87
CA ILE A 39 34.26 8.94 18.02
C ILE A 39 33.86 10.16 18.87
N GLU A 40 32.96 9.98 19.83
CA GLU A 40 32.47 11.07 20.68
C GLU A 40 33.49 11.56 21.71
N GLU A 41 34.46 10.72 22.10
CA GLU A 41 35.55 11.10 23.01
C GLU A 41 36.66 11.92 22.33
N GLN A 42 36.78 11.87 21.00
CA GLN A 42 37.84 12.59 20.31
C GLN A 42 37.53 14.09 20.18
N ASN A 43 38.57 14.93 20.31
CA ASN A 43 38.47 16.36 20.05
C ASN A 43 38.75 16.66 18.57
N TRP A 44 37.73 16.53 17.74
CA TRP A 44 37.85 16.72 16.28
C TRP A 44 38.22 18.17 15.91
N ASN A 45 37.72 19.18 16.63
CA ASN A 45 38.10 20.59 16.42
C ASN A 45 39.60 20.80 16.60
N GLN A 46 40.20 20.20 17.64
CA GLN A 46 41.63 20.28 17.86
C GLN A 46 42.44 19.56 16.75
N ALA A 47 41.92 18.49 16.17
CA ALA A 47 42.55 17.79 15.04
C ALA A 47 42.47 18.59 13.72
N ILE A 48 41.45 19.44 13.58
CA ILE A 48 41.32 20.38 12.45
C ILE A 48 42.32 21.54 12.61
N GLU A 49 42.47 22.06 13.83
CA GLU A 49 43.33 23.22 14.13
C GLU A 49 44.84 22.92 14.19
N LEU A 50 45.24 21.77 14.75
CA LEU A 50 46.66 21.43 14.98
C LEU A 50 47.39 20.83 13.76
N GLY A 51 46.73 20.72 12.61
CA GLY A 51 47.34 20.28 11.35
C GLY A 51 47.24 18.77 11.04
N PRO A 52 47.79 18.33 9.90
CA PRO A 52 47.48 17.02 9.30
C PRO A 52 47.99 15.83 10.12
N SER A 53 49.01 16.01 10.97
CA SER A 53 49.58 14.93 11.80
C SER A 53 48.61 14.40 12.85
N GLN A 54 47.83 15.27 13.51
CA GLN A 54 46.84 14.87 14.50
C GLN A 54 45.64 14.18 13.84
N ALA A 55 45.17 14.72 12.70
CA ALA A 55 44.11 14.10 11.91
C ALA A 55 44.52 12.71 11.39
N SER A 56 45.76 12.55 10.90
CA SER A 56 46.31 11.25 10.49
C SER A 56 46.42 10.27 11.65
N CYS A 57 46.82 10.73 12.84
CA CYS A 57 46.89 9.88 14.04
C CYS A 57 45.50 9.36 14.44
N LEU A 58 44.49 10.24 14.49
CA LEU A 58 43.11 9.85 14.79
C LEU A 58 42.55 8.92 13.72
N PHE A 59 42.83 9.18 12.43
CA PHE A 59 42.39 8.32 11.34
C PHE A 59 42.95 6.90 11.45
N HIS A 60 44.27 6.74 11.67
CA HIS A 60 44.85 5.40 11.85
C HIS A 60 44.35 4.71 13.12
N THR A 61 44.12 5.47 14.20
CA THR A 61 43.53 4.94 15.45
C THR A 61 42.09 4.46 15.23
N MET A 62 41.31 5.18 14.41
CA MET A 62 39.96 4.78 14.01
C MET A 62 39.97 3.48 13.20
N LEU A 63 40.88 3.35 12.22
CA LEU A 63 41.03 2.13 11.44
C LEU A 63 41.46 0.94 12.30
N SER A 64 42.35 1.15 13.27
CA SER A 64 42.75 0.12 14.24
C SER A 64 41.58 -0.28 15.15
N SER A 65 40.77 0.69 15.59
CA SER A 65 39.58 0.44 16.40
C SER A 65 38.53 -0.36 15.62
N LEU A 66 38.40 -0.12 14.31
CA LEU A 66 37.58 -0.96 13.43
C LEU A 66 38.11 -2.39 13.31
N ASP A 67 39.44 -2.58 13.22
CA ASP A 67 40.03 -3.92 13.21
C ASP A 67 39.75 -4.68 14.50
N ASP A 68 39.82 -4.00 15.65
CA ASP A 68 39.48 -4.60 16.95
C ASP A 68 38.00 -5.00 17.01
N GLN A 69 37.08 -4.17 16.49
CA GLN A 69 35.66 -4.53 16.43
C GLN A 69 35.40 -5.70 15.48
N ILE A 70 36.04 -5.72 14.31
CA ILE A 70 35.97 -6.84 13.36
C ILE A 70 36.54 -8.12 13.98
N GLY A 71 37.60 -8.02 14.79
CA GLY A 71 38.21 -9.11 15.53
C GLY A 71 37.32 -9.66 16.65
N ARG A 72 36.68 -8.78 17.44
CA ARG A 72 35.71 -9.16 18.48
C ARG A 72 34.51 -9.91 17.89
N LEU A 73 34.01 -9.48 16.74
CA LEU A 73 32.94 -10.16 16.01
C LEU A 73 33.35 -11.53 15.46
N ALA A 74 34.65 -11.86 15.43
CA ALA A 74 35.15 -13.17 15.04
C ALA A 74 35.32 -14.15 16.22
N LEU A 75 35.26 -13.67 17.47
CA LEU A 75 35.47 -14.46 18.69
C LEU A 75 34.16 -14.90 19.37
N GLY A 76 33.01 -14.33 19.01
CA GLY A 76 31.70 -14.75 19.50
C GLY A 76 31.19 -15.98 18.74
N GLU A 77 30.77 -17.01 19.48
CA GLU A 77 30.30 -18.31 18.96
C GLU A 77 29.11 -18.16 17.97
N GLU A 78 29.03 -19.13 17.03
CA GLU A 78 28.12 -19.27 15.88
C GLU A 78 28.38 -18.36 14.65
N ASN A 79 29.33 -18.81 13.83
CA ASN A 79 29.95 -18.15 12.68
C ASN A 79 29.06 -17.83 11.45
N ASN A 80 27.75 -17.59 11.59
CA ASN A 80 26.90 -17.13 10.48
C ASN A 80 26.04 -15.89 10.79
N ALA A 81 25.74 -15.59 12.07
CA ALA A 81 24.82 -14.50 12.41
C ALA A 81 25.39 -13.10 12.12
N ASN A 82 26.71 -12.92 12.27
CA ASN A 82 27.39 -11.62 12.10
C ASN A 82 28.18 -11.49 10.78
N MET A 83 28.01 -12.43 9.84
CA MET A 83 28.75 -12.43 8.57
C MET A 83 28.52 -11.14 7.76
N LEU A 84 27.26 -10.70 7.65
CA LEU A 84 26.87 -9.50 6.92
C LEU A 84 27.49 -8.25 7.53
N LEU A 85 27.38 -8.11 8.85
CA LEU A 85 27.95 -6.98 9.59
C LEU A 85 29.47 -6.94 9.45
N LYS A 86 30.15 -8.08 9.58
CA LYS A 86 31.60 -8.19 9.39
C LYS A 86 32.02 -7.79 7.98
N HIS A 87 31.27 -8.22 6.97
CA HIS A 87 31.50 -7.81 5.59
C HIS A 87 31.32 -6.30 5.41
N ASN A 88 30.25 -5.72 5.96
CA ASN A 88 29.97 -4.30 5.87
C ASN A 88 31.06 -3.46 6.55
N LEU A 89 31.48 -3.81 7.77
CA LEU A 89 32.56 -3.09 8.47
C LEU A 89 33.90 -3.17 7.72
N ARG A 90 34.22 -4.32 7.11
CA ARG A 90 35.41 -4.45 6.23
C ARG A 90 35.32 -3.55 5.01
N ARG A 91 34.14 -3.51 4.36
CA ARG A 91 33.88 -2.63 3.22
C ARG A 91 33.99 -1.16 3.62
N SER A 92 33.39 -0.76 4.73
CA SER A 92 33.44 0.60 5.27
C SER A 92 34.88 1.01 5.60
N LYS A 93 35.68 0.11 6.18
CA LYS A 93 37.12 0.34 6.40
C LYS A 93 37.86 0.62 5.08
N LEU A 94 37.70 -0.23 4.07
CA LEU A 94 38.32 -0.05 2.75
C LEU A 94 37.90 1.26 2.09
N HIS A 95 36.62 1.62 2.18
CA HIS A 95 36.08 2.87 1.65
C HIS A 95 36.70 4.08 2.35
N LEU A 96 36.74 4.09 3.69
CA LEU A 96 37.38 5.15 4.47
C LEU A 96 38.87 5.28 4.16
N SER A 97 39.59 4.17 4.03
CA SER A 97 40.99 4.16 3.58
C SER A 97 41.14 4.77 2.18
N SER A 98 40.34 4.34 1.20
CA SER A 98 40.45 4.86 -0.17
C SER A 98 40.13 6.35 -0.29
N LYS A 99 39.22 6.88 0.53
CA LYS A 99 38.72 8.25 0.41
C LYS A 99 39.56 9.25 1.20
N TYR A 100 40.04 8.89 2.39
CA TYR A 100 40.63 9.85 3.33
C TYR A 100 42.09 9.59 3.70
N GLN A 101 42.74 8.56 3.14
CA GLN A 101 44.13 8.24 3.46
C GLN A 101 45.11 9.36 3.07
N GLU A 102 44.89 10.02 1.94
CA GLU A 102 45.72 11.15 1.49
C GLU A 102 45.34 12.47 2.18
N HIS A 103 44.07 12.62 2.59
CA HIS A 103 43.54 13.84 3.24
C HIS A 103 42.72 13.54 4.51
N PRO A 104 43.34 13.06 5.62
CA PRO A 104 42.60 12.70 6.84
C PRO A 104 41.87 13.86 7.53
N GLN A 105 42.25 15.10 7.23
CA GLN A 105 41.61 16.30 7.75
C GLN A 105 40.18 16.46 7.24
N GLU A 106 39.89 16.06 6.00
CA GLU A 106 38.54 16.13 5.43
C GLU A 106 37.57 15.23 6.19
N LEU A 107 38.03 14.05 6.64
CA LEU A 107 37.24 13.18 7.49
C LEU A 107 37.00 13.81 8.87
N ALA A 108 38.00 14.43 9.47
CA ALA A 108 37.84 15.10 10.77
C ALA A 108 36.80 16.24 10.69
N ILE A 109 36.82 17.03 9.60
CA ILE A 109 35.82 18.07 9.33
C ILE A 109 34.43 17.44 9.17
N ALA A 110 34.31 16.37 8.39
CA ALA A 110 33.05 15.67 8.17
C ALA A 110 32.47 15.11 9.47
N ILE A 111 33.27 14.43 10.29
CA ILE A 111 32.82 13.85 11.57
C ILE A 111 32.37 14.95 12.53
N GLU A 112 33.12 16.04 12.65
CA GLU A 112 32.73 17.18 13.48
C GLU A 112 31.42 17.83 13.01
N ALA A 113 31.24 17.99 11.69
CA ALA A 113 30.00 18.50 11.12
C ALA A 113 28.80 17.57 11.42
N LEU A 114 28.97 16.25 11.24
CA LEU A 114 27.95 15.25 11.55
C LEU A 114 27.55 15.28 13.04
N LEU A 115 28.53 15.27 13.95
CA LEU A 115 28.27 15.33 15.40
C LEU A 115 27.56 16.62 15.81
N ARG A 116 27.83 17.74 15.14
CA ARG A 116 27.16 19.02 15.38
C ARG A 116 25.72 19.00 14.90
N GLN A 117 25.45 18.46 13.72
CA GLN A 117 24.10 18.32 13.17
C GLN A 117 23.25 17.34 14.00
N GLU A 118 23.83 16.22 14.44
CA GLU A 118 23.21 15.31 15.40
C GLU A 118 22.78 16.03 16.70
N LYS A 119 23.65 16.88 17.27
CA LYS A 119 23.31 17.68 18.46
C LYS A 119 22.18 18.66 18.19
N ALA A 120 22.12 19.26 17.00
CA ALA A 120 21.03 20.14 16.60
C ALA A 120 19.69 19.39 16.56
N ILE A 121 19.65 18.22 15.92
CA ILE A 121 18.46 17.35 15.86
C ILE A 121 18.02 16.93 17.27
N LEU A 122 18.96 16.53 18.13
CA LEU A 122 18.64 16.20 19.53
C LEU A 122 18.05 17.39 20.30
N SER A 123 18.56 18.60 20.07
CA SER A 123 18.04 19.82 20.72
C SER A 123 16.66 20.21 20.21
N GLU A 124 16.38 19.99 18.92
CA GLU A 124 15.07 20.19 18.30
C GLU A 124 14.04 19.21 18.88
N ALA A 125 14.37 17.91 18.92
CA ALA A 125 13.53 16.88 19.49
C ALA A 125 13.20 17.14 20.97
N PHE A 126 14.17 17.62 21.74
CA PHE A 126 13.98 17.97 23.15
C PHE A 126 13.07 19.21 23.32
N SER A 127 13.22 20.20 22.45
CA SER A 127 12.39 21.42 22.46
C SER A 127 10.95 21.12 22.04
N ALA A 128 10.75 20.28 21.03
CA ALA A 128 9.44 19.81 20.59
C ALA A 128 8.71 19.00 21.69
N SER A 129 9.46 18.23 22.48
CA SER A 129 8.93 17.47 23.61
C SER A 129 8.53 18.34 24.82
N GLN A 130 9.10 19.55 24.96
CA GLN A 130 8.72 20.49 26.01
C GLN A 130 7.55 21.40 25.60
N ALA A 131 7.48 21.78 24.32
CA ALA A 131 6.37 22.60 23.79
C ALA A 131 5.01 21.86 23.79
N SER A 132 5.00 20.54 23.91
CA SER A 132 3.78 19.72 23.98
C SER A 132 3.16 19.60 25.37
N VAL A 133 3.80 20.15 26.43
CA VAL A 133 3.28 20.08 27.81
C VAL A 133 2.25 21.20 28.11
N ASP A 134 2.27 22.31 27.36
CA ASP A 134 1.43 23.49 27.64
C ASP A 134 0.29 23.76 26.62
N SER A 135 -0.09 22.79 25.79
CA SER A 135 -1.25 22.91 24.90
C SER A 135 -2.10 21.64 24.91
N PRO A 136 -3.41 21.71 25.26
CA PRO A 136 -4.31 20.57 25.11
C PRO A 136 -4.64 20.41 23.63
N CYS A 137 -3.76 19.73 22.89
CA CYS A 137 -4.01 19.36 21.51
C CYS A 137 -4.76 18.04 21.46
N ASP A 138 -5.98 18.09 20.95
CA ASP A 138 -6.82 16.93 20.69
C ASP A 138 -6.18 15.97 19.65
N SER A 139 -5.99 14.72 20.11
CA SER A 139 -5.90 13.46 19.36
C SER A 139 -4.46 12.95 18.98
N PRO A 140 -4.25 11.60 18.95
CA PRO A 140 -5.27 10.61 18.68
C PRO A 140 -5.43 9.49 19.72
N VAL A 141 -6.69 9.04 19.81
CA VAL A 141 -7.30 7.91 20.54
C VAL A 141 -6.87 6.46 20.12
N PRO A 142 -6.07 6.14 19.05
CA PRO A 142 -5.85 4.78 18.55
C PRO A 142 -5.24 3.79 19.54
N THR A 143 -4.32 4.24 20.41
CA THR A 143 -3.67 3.35 21.37
C THR A 143 -4.70 2.76 22.33
N SER A 144 -5.68 3.53 22.79
CA SER A 144 -6.75 3.03 23.66
C SER A 144 -7.63 1.99 22.97
N HIS A 145 -7.96 2.19 21.69
CA HIS A 145 -8.81 1.28 20.93
C HIS A 145 -8.15 -0.08 20.69
N GLN A 146 -6.86 -0.09 20.32
CA GLN A 146 -6.09 -1.31 20.09
C GLN A 146 -5.92 -2.14 21.38
N HIS A 147 -5.58 -1.47 22.50
CA HIS A 147 -5.45 -2.15 23.79
C HIS A 147 -6.78 -2.79 24.22
N LYS A 148 -7.91 -2.15 23.94
CA LYS A 148 -9.24 -2.69 24.23
C LYS A 148 -9.54 -3.99 23.47
N ILE A 149 -9.13 -4.08 22.21
CA ILE A 149 -9.27 -5.31 21.40
C ILE A 149 -8.42 -6.44 22.01
N GLU A 150 -7.16 -6.15 22.31
CA GLU A 150 -6.22 -7.12 22.88
C GLU A 150 -6.63 -7.61 24.27
N GLU A 151 -7.07 -6.71 25.13
CA GLU A 151 -7.59 -7.03 26.46
C GLU A 151 -8.81 -7.96 26.35
N ARG A 152 -9.75 -7.65 25.46
CA ARG A 152 -10.97 -8.46 25.28
C ARG A 152 -10.67 -9.83 24.67
N LEU A 153 -9.71 -9.91 23.74
CA LEU A 153 -9.20 -11.19 23.22
C LEU A 153 -8.57 -12.03 24.33
N MET A 154 -7.72 -11.43 25.17
CA MET A 154 -7.11 -12.13 26.29
C MET A 154 -8.15 -12.61 27.31
N GLU A 155 -9.13 -11.78 27.62
CA GLU A 155 -10.21 -12.13 28.54
C GLU A 155 -11.06 -13.28 28.01
N MET A 156 -11.50 -13.20 26.76
CA MET A 156 -12.25 -14.28 26.10
C MET A 156 -11.44 -15.58 26.05
N HIS A 157 -10.13 -15.51 25.76
CA HIS A 157 -9.27 -16.68 25.76
C HIS A 157 -9.22 -17.33 27.15
N ARG A 158 -9.01 -16.55 28.22
CA ARG A 158 -9.00 -17.06 29.61
C ARG A 158 -10.34 -17.72 29.96
N THR A 159 -11.45 -17.09 29.63
CA THR A 159 -12.79 -17.64 29.91
C THR A 159 -13.02 -18.94 29.13
N VAL A 160 -12.61 -19.05 27.87
CA VAL A 160 -12.71 -20.31 27.10
C VAL A 160 -11.81 -21.41 27.66
N GLN A 161 -10.61 -21.10 28.15
CA GLN A 161 -9.78 -22.10 28.81
C GLN A 161 -10.38 -22.57 30.14
N SER A 162 -10.95 -21.66 30.92
CA SER A 162 -11.70 -22.01 32.15
C SER A 162 -12.88 -22.92 31.82
N LEU A 163 -13.66 -22.56 30.80
CA LEU A 163 -14.79 -23.35 30.31
C LEU A 163 -14.35 -24.77 29.89
N LYS A 164 -13.22 -24.89 29.19
CA LYS A 164 -12.66 -26.19 28.82
C LYS A 164 -12.38 -27.06 30.04
N CYS A 165 -11.70 -26.52 31.06
CA CYS A 165 -11.43 -27.27 32.30
C CYS A 165 -12.72 -27.66 33.02
N SER A 166 -13.74 -26.79 33.03
CA SER A 166 -15.05 -27.10 33.60
C SER A 166 -15.79 -28.21 32.84
N ILE A 167 -15.65 -28.30 31.51
CA ILE A 167 -16.21 -29.42 30.71
C ILE A 167 -15.51 -30.73 31.06
N GLU A 168 -14.17 -30.72 31.15
CA GLU A 168 -13.41 -31.92 31.52
C GLU A 168 -13.81 -32.43 32.91
N GLN A 169 -13.93 -31.53 33.90
CA GLN A 169 -14.42 -31.89 35.24
C GLN A 169 -15.86 -32.42 35.23
N HIS A 170 -16.72 -31.83 34.39
CA HIS A 170 -18.10 -32.29 34.24
C HIS A 170 -18.16 -33.68 33.58
N ASP A 171 -17.26 -34.00 32.64
CA ASP A 171 -17.19 -35.34 32.01
C ASP A 171 -16.76 -36.40 33.03
N ASP A 172 -15.74 -36.11 33.84
CA ASP A 172 -15.35 -36.99 34.95
C ASP A 172 -16.50 -37.23 35.94
N LEU A 173 -17.23 -36.17 36.32
CA LEU A 173 -18.38 -36.29 37.23
C LEU A 173 -19.52 -37.10 36.60
N GLN A 174 -19.74 -36.92 35.30
CA GLN A 174 -20.80 -37.62 34.57
C GLN A 174 -20.47 -39.10 34.40
N ASP A 175 -19.23 -39.45 34.08
CA ASP A 175 -18.76 -40.82 33.96
C ASP A 175 -18.80 -41.52 35.34
N ASN A 176 -18.44 -40.83 36.42
CA ASN A 176 -18.59 -41.33 37.79
C ASN A 176 -20.07 -41.59 38.16
N PHE A 177 -20.97 -40.70 37.72
CA PHE A 177 -22.42 -40.88 37.91
C PHE A 177 -22.92 -42.09 37.11
N ASP A 178 -22.58 -42.20 35.83
CA ASP A 178 -22.97 -43.32 34.96
C ASP A 178 -22.49 -44.66 35.54
N PHE A 179 -21.23 -44.73 35.99
CA PHE A 179 -20.68 -45.91 36.66
C PHE A 179 -21.44 -46.26 37.94
N SER A 180 -21.68 -45.26 38.82
CA SER A 180 -22.38 -45.46 40.09
C SER A 180 -23.83 -45.90 39.88
N PHE A 181 -24.50 -45.31 38.89
CA PHE A 181 -25.88 -45.62 38.54
C PHE A 181 -26.01 -47.04 37.98
N ARG A 182 -25.16 -47.41 37.02
CA ARG A 182 -25.16 -48.78 36.44
C ARG A 182 -24.83 -49.83 37.49
N THR A 183 -23.87 -49.54 38.38
CA THR A 183 -23.52 -50.43 39.50
C THR A 183 -24.70 -50.61 40.45
N HIS A 184 -25.40 -49.53 40.81
CA HIS A 184 -26.59 -49.61 41.65
C HIS A 184 -27.69 -50.45 40.99
N ASN A 185 -27.99 -50.22 39.73
CA ASN A 185 -29.02 -50.95 38.98
C ASN A 185 -28.69 -52.45 38.86
N TYR A 186 -27.42 -52.79 38.64
CA TYR A 186 -26.96 -54.18 38.64
C TYR A 186 -27.14 -54.85 40.01
N LEU A 187 -26.76 -54.16 41.09
CA LEU A 187 -26.90 -54.67 42.46
C LEU A 187 -28.36 -54.79 42.87
N GLU A 188 -29.22 -53.86 42.49
CA GLU A 188 -30.66 -53.91 42.78
C GLU A 188 -31.32 -55.11 42.09
N LYS A 189 -30.88 -55.48 40.87
CA LYS A 189 -31.35 -56.66 40.14
C LYS A 189 -30.80 -57.99 40.66
N THR A 190 -29.60 -58.01 41.25
CA THR A 190 -28.90 -59.25 41.65
C THR A 190 -28.97 -59.55 43.15
N CYS A 191 -28.86 -58.54 44.01
CA CYS A 191 -28.86 -58.64 45.47
C CYS A 191 -29.44 -57.36 46.10
N PRO A 192 -30.77 -57.28 46.31
CA PRO A 192 -31.41 -56.10 46.89
C PRO A 192 -30.88 -55.79 48.30
N ALA A 193 -30.38 -54.56 48.49
CA ALA A 193 -29.88 -54.10 49.79
C ALA A 193 -31.04 -53.77 50.77
N SER A 194 -30.74 -53.66 52.06
CA SER A 194 -31.71 -53.20 53.05
C SER A 194 -32.10 -51.73 52.83
N GLU A 195 -33.35 -51.36 53.17
CA GLU A 195 -33.87 -50.01 52.91
C GLU A 195 -33.02 -48.82 53.40
N PRO A 196 -32.36 -48.84 54.58
CA PRO A 196 -31.50 -47.72 54.98
C PRO A 196 -30.24 -47.58 54.09
N ILE A 197 -29.76 -48.66 53.47
CA ILE A 197 -28.61 -48.63 52.56
C ILE A 197 -29.06 -48.19 51.16
N ARG A 198 -30.24 -48.64 50.74
CA ARG A 198 -30.86 -48.27 49.46
C ARG A 198 -31.15 -46.78 49.38
N SER A 199 -31.85 -46.23 50.38
CA SER A 199 -32.16 -44.80 50.48
C SER A 199 -30.91 -43.91 50.47
N LYS A 200 -29.84 -44.30 51.19
CA LYS A 200 -28.57 -43.57 51.20
C LYS A 200 -27.87 -43.55 49.83
N THR A 201 -27.88 -44.69 49.12
CA THR A 201 -27.29 -44.80 47.78
C THR A 201 -28.05 -43.94 46.76
N ILE A 202 -29.38 -43.98 46.82
CA ILE A 202 -30.27 -43.14 45.99
C ILE A 202 -30.04 -41.65 46.28
N GLN A 203 -29.92 -41.26 47.56
CA GLN A 203 -29.65 -39.87 47.93
C GLN A 203 -28.30 -39.37 47.39
N ASN A 204 -27.27 -40.23 47.39
CA ASN A 204 -25.97 -39.92 46.78
C ASN A 204 -26.08 -39.73 45.26
N LEU A 205 -26.80 -40.61 44.56
CA LEU A 205 -27.04 -40.49 43.12
C LEU A 205 -27.80 -39.20 42.78
N GLN A 206 -28.83 -38.85 43.57
CA GLN A 206 -29.55 -37.58 43.43
C GLN A 206 -28.62 -36.38 43.64
N SER A 207 -27.73 -36.43 44.63
CA SER A 207 -26.76 -35.35 44.87
C SER A 207 -25.80 -35.18 43.70
N MET A 208 -25.33 -36.29 43.10
CA MET A 208 -24.48 -36.25 41.91
C MET A 208 -25.23 -35.67 40.70
N LEU A 209 -26.48 -36.06 40.49
CA LEU A 209 -27.31 -35.53 39.40
C LEU A 209 -27.59 -34.03 39.56
N ASN A 210 -27.89 -33.56 40.78
CA ASN A 210 -28.08 -32.14 41.06
C ASN A 210 -26.80 -31.34 40.79
N LYS A 211 -25.62 -31.89 41.14
CA LYS A 211 -24.33 -31.26 40.80
C LYS A 211 -24.13 -31.18 39.29
N LEU A 212 -24.44 -32.24 38.54
CA LEU A 212 -24.36 -32.22 37.08
C LEU A 212 -25.27 -31.14 36.48
N ASN A 213 -26.52 -31.02 36.95
CA ASN A 213 -27.44 -29.98 36.49
C ASN A 213 -26.92 -28.56 36.79
N HIS A 214 -26.42 -28.33 38.01
CA HIS A 214 -25.84 -27.03 38.37
C HIS A 214 -24.64 -26.67 37.49
N PHE A 215 -23.74 -27.63 37.25
CA PHE A 215 -22.63 -27.45 36.32
C PHE A 215 -23.13 -27.10 34.91
N ARG A 216 -24.11 -27.83 34.37
CA ARG A 216 -24.67 -27.54 33.03
C ARG A 216 -25.23 -26.12 32.94
N GLN A 217 -25.92 -25.64 33.97
CA GLN A 217 -26.46 -24.27 34.01
C GLN A 217 -25.34 -23.22 34.06
N GLU A 218 -24.32 -23.42 34.91
CA GLU A 218 -23.17 -22.53 34.99
C GLU A 218 -22.42 -22.43 33.66
N MET A 219 -22.20 -23.57 33.02
CA MET A 219 -21.56 -23.68 31.71
C MET A 219 -22.33 -22.93 30.62
N LEU A 220 -23.65 -23.10 30.57
CA LEU A 220 -24.52 -22.36 29.66
C LEU A 220 -24.43 -20.85 29.88
N SER A 221 -24.42 -20.40 31.14
CA SER A 221 -24.26 -18.99 31.49
C SER A 221 -22.93 -18.42 30.98
N GLN A 222 -21.82 -19.13 31.23
CA GLN A 222 -20.49 -18.72 30.75
C GLN A 222 -20.43 -18.66 29.21
N ILE A 223 -21.07 -19.61 28.51
CA ILE A 223 -21.15 -19.60 27.04
C ILE A 223 -21.96 -18.40 26.55
N HIS A 224 -23.10 -18.09 27.16
CA HIS A 224 -23.91 -16.92 26.80
C HIS A 224 -23.12 -15.62 26.94
N GLU A 225 -22.37 -15.48 28.02
CA GLU A 225 -21.50 -14.34 28.26
C GLU A 225 -20.39 -14.24 27.19
N LEU A 226 -19.72 -15.35 26.88
CA LEU A 226 -18.69 -15.42 25.83
C LEU A 226 -19.23 -14.98 24.46
N LEU A 227 -20.42 -15.44 24.07
CA LEU A 227 -21.05 -15.04 22.81
C LEU A 227 -21.43 -13.54 22.80
N GLY A 228 -21.78 -12.98 23.95
CA GLY A 228 -22.00 -11.54 24.11
C GLY A 228 -20.69 -10.74 23.94
N ARG A 229 -19.62 -11.20 24.59
CA ARG A 229 -18.27 -10.59 24.47
C ARG A 229 -17.74 -10.68 23.03
N SER A 230 -17.94 -11.82 22.36
CA SER A 230 -17.59 -12.00 20.95
C SER A 230 -18.31 -11.02 20.03
N ALA A 231 -19.61 -10.78 20.24
CA ALA A 231 -20.38 -9.85 19.41
C ALA A 231 -19.80 -8.42 19.47
N THR A 232 -19.51 -7.94 20.67
CA THR A 232 -18.89 -6.61 20.84
C THR A 232 -17.46 -6.54 20.30
N LEU A 233 -16.67 -7.62 20.41
CA LEU A 233 -15.32 -7.68 19.83
C LEU A 233 -15.37 -7.62 18.30
N ARG A 234 -16.32 -8.34 17.69
CA ARG A 234 -16.55 -8.29 16.25
C ARG A 234 -16.81 -6.85 15.78
N ASP A 235 -17.63 -6.09 16.50
CA ASP A 235 -17.95 -4.72 16.11
C ASP A 235 -16.69 -3.81 16.13
N LEU A 236 -15.82 -3.99 17.13
CA LEU A 236 -14.50 -3.30 17.18
C LEU A 236 -13.58 -3.71 16.03
N LEU A 237 -13.54 -5.01 15.70
CA LEU A 237 -12.73 -5.52 14.59
C LEU A 237 -13.22 -5.00 13.23
N LEU A 238 -14.55 -4.90 13.05
CA LEU A 238 -15.14 -4.34 11.83
C LEU A 238 -14.77 -2.87 11.66
N GLU A 239 -14.77 -2.08 12.75
CA GLU A 239 -14.32 -0.69 12.72
C GLU A 239 -12.86 -0.57 12.28
N GLU A 240 -11.97 -1.40 12.83
CA GLU A 240 -10.54 -1.41 12.43
C GLU A 240 -10.35 -1.83 10.96
N VAL A 241 -11.14 -2.79 10.46
CA VAL A 241 -11.12 -3.16 9.04
C VAL A 241 -11.57 -2.00 8.16
N LEU A 242 -12.63 -1.28 8.55
CA LEU A 242 -13.10 -0.11 7.80
C LEU A 242 -12.04 1.00 7.78
N GLN A 243 -11.41 1.30 8.92
CA GLN A 243 -10.31 2.27 8.98
C GLN A 243 -9.12 1.84 8.10
N TRP A 244 -8.74 0.56 8.12
CA TRP A 244 -7.70 0.04 7.24
C TRP A 244 -8.09 0.14 5.76
N GLN A 245 -9.34 -0.14 5.38
CA GLN A 245 -9.82 0.03 4.01
C GLN A 245 -9.74 1.50 3.57
N VAL A 246 -10.08 2.46 4.44
CA VAL A 246 -9.91 3.89 4.16
C VAL A 246 -8.43 4.24 3.93
N ARG A 247 -7.52 3.78 4.81
CA ARG A 247 -6.08 3.97 4.62
C ARG A 247 -5.60 3.38 3.29
N GLN A 248 -6.00 2.15 2.96
CA GLN A 248 -5.64 1.49 1.70
C GLN A 248 -6.16 2.27 0.48
N ARG A 249 -7.39 2.78 0.53
CA ARG A 249 -7.97 3.62 -0.52
C ARG A 249 -7.13 4.86 -0.78
N LEU A 250 -6.74 5.59 0.27
CA LEU A 250 -5.95 6.81 0.14
C LEU A 250 -4.52 6.53 -0.35
N VAL A 251 -3.91 5.42 0.08
CA VAL A 251 -2.60 4.97 -0.43
C VAL A 251 -2.66 4.68 -1.93
N CYS A 252 -3.79 4.19 -2.45
CA CYS A 252 -3.94 3.99 -3.88
C CYS A 252 -3.75 5.28 -4.68
N ILE A 253 -4.07 6.46 -4.12
CA ILE A 253 -3.90 7.77 -4.80
C ILE A 253 -2.67 8.55 -4.31
N GLY A 254 -1.73 7.92 -3.61
CA GLY A 254 -0.42 8.51 -3.33
C GLY A 254 -0.19 9.03 -1.90
N GLU A 255 -1.12 8.82 -0.98
CA GLU A 255 -0.87 9.05 0.44
C GLU A 255 0.08 7.97 1.02
N LYS A 256 0.82 8.31 2.08
CA LYS A 256 1.82 7.45 2.74
C LYS A 256 1.30 6.97 4.10
N TYR A 257 0.37 6.02 4.10
CA TYR A 257 -0.04 5.29 5.32
C TYR A 257 0.54 3.88 5.38
N ASP A 258 0.73 3.36 6.59
CA ASP A 258 0.97 1.92 6.78
C ASP A 258 -0.34 1.14 6.54
N THR A 259 -0.29 0.22 5.57
CA THR A 259 -1.38 -0.69 5.23
C THR A 259 -1.05 -2.14 5.60
N SER A 260 -0.07 -2.36 6.47
CA SER A 260 0.28 -3.68 6.96
C SER A 260 -0.92 -4.37 7.64
N LEU A 261 -1.13 -5.64 7.31
CA LEU A 261 -2.24 -6.44 7.82
C LEU A 261 -1.86 -7.33 9.00
N GLY A 262 -0.61 -7.25 9.49
CA GLY A 262 -0.09 -8.19 10.50
C GLY A 262 -0.91 -8.22 11.79
N ARG A 263 -1.23 -7.05 12.36
CA ARG A 263 -2.03 -6.96 13.60
C ARG A 263 -3.48 -7.40 13.41
N LEU A 264 -4.12 -6.96 12.33
CA LEU A 264 -5.49 -7.39 11.99
C LEU A 264 -5.55 -8.90 11.82
N GLU A 265 -4.60 -9.48 11.09
CA GLU A 265 -4.49 -10.92 10.91
C GLU A 265 -4.31 -11.67 12.24
N GLU A 266 -3.50 -11.14 13.15
CA GLU A 266 -3.33 -11.70 14.49
C GLU A 266 -4.64 -11.68 15.30
N TRP A 267 -5.33 -10.54 15.35
CA TRP A 267 -6.59 -10.40 16.09
C TRP A 267 -7.70 -11.28 15.50
N PHE A 268 -7.84 -11.30 14.18
CA PHE A 268 -8.82 -12.14 13.49
C PHE A 268 -8.52 -13.63 13.69
N THR A 269 -7.26 -14.04 13.58
CA THR A 269 -6.86 -15.44 13.80
C THR A 269 -7.12 -15.87 15.23
N LYS A 270 -6.67 -15.08 16.24
CA LYS A 270 -6.92 -15.38 17.66
C LYS A 270 -8.42 -15.44 17.98
N ASN A 271 -9.21 -14.50 17.47
CA ASN A 271 -10.67 -14.54 17.68
C ASN A 271 -11.28 -15.81 17.05
N ALA A 272 -10.90 -16.14 15.81
CA ALA A 272 -11.39 -17.34 15.15
C ALA A 272 -11.00 -18.61 15.91
N GLU A 273 -9.77 -18.73 16.41
CA GLU A 273 -9.32 -19.85 17.24
C GLU A 273 -10.18 -20.02 18.49
N ILE A 274 -10.47 -18.92 19.21
CA ILE A 274 -11.33 -18.92 20.39
C ILE A 274 -12.74 -19.39 20.02
N LEU A 275 -13.32 -18.92 18.91
CA LEU A 275 -14.66 -19.31 18.48
C LEU A 275 -14.74 -20.76 18.00
N PHE A 276 -13.74 -21.24 17.27
CA PHE A 276 -13.67 -22.65 16.88
C PHE A 276 -13.40 -23.58 18.06
N GLN A 277 -12.64 -23.13 19.07
CA GLN A 277 -12.48 -23.85 20.33
C GLN A 277 -13.83 -23.91 21.06
N LEU A 278 -14.56 -22.80 21.17
CA LEU A 278 -15.89 -22.77 21.77
C LEU A 278 -16.88 -23.69 21.02
N LEU A 279 -16.80 -23.75 19.68
CA LEU A 279 -17.64 -24.65 18.88
C LEU A 279 -17.34 -26.12 19.19
N HIS A 280 -16.06 -26.47 19.34
CA HIS A 280 -15.67 -27.81 19.75
C HIS A 280 -16.18 -28.16 21.15
N LEU A 281 -16.07 -27.24 22.11
CA LEU A 281 -16.60 -27.40 23.46
C LEU A 281 -18.12 -27.61 23.48
N LEU A 282 -18.87 -26.88 22.64
CA LEU A 282 -20.31 -27.11 22.47
C LEU A 282 -20.64 -28.49 21.89
N MET A 283 -19.81 -28.99 20.95
CA MET A 283 -19.97 -30.35 20.42
C MET A 283 -19.65 -31.42 21.47
N MET A 284 -18.68 -31.18 22.36
CA MET A 284 -18.43 -32.06 23.51
C MET A 284 -19.64 -32.08 24.43
N LEU A 285 -20.18 -30.92 24.82
CA LEU A 285 -21.40 -30.82 25.63
C LEU A 285 -22.59 -31.54 25.01
N LYS A 286 -22.71 -31.50 23.66
CA LYS A 286 -23.72 -32.29 22.94
C LYS A 286 -23.51 -33.79 23.14
N GLY A 287 -22.29 -34.29 22.98
CA GLY A 287 -21.97 -35.70 23.25
C GLY A 287 -22.26 -36.11 24.70
N MET A 288 -22.04 -35.20 25.65
CA MET A 288 -22.38 -35.44 27.06
C MET A 288 -23.89 -35.48 27.31
N TYR A 289 -24.66 -34.61 26.67
CA TYR A 289 -26.11 -34.66 26.65
C TYR A 289 -26.61 -35.98 26.06
N ASP A 290 -25.99 -36.42 24.95
CA ASP A 290 -26.33 -37.68 24.31
C ASP A 290 -26.06 -38.89 25.24
N LYS A 291 -25.01 -38.84 26.08
CA LYS A 291 -24.73 -39.88 27.10
C LYS A 291 -25.77 -39.92 28.24
N VAL A 292 -26.09 -38.76 28.84
CA VAL A 292 -26.97 -38.64 30.03
C VAL A 292 -27.89 -37.41 29.91
N THR A 293 -29.20 -37.63 29.95
CA THR A 293 -30.25 -36.59 29.88
C THR A 293 -31.40 -36.88 30.87
N TYR A 294 -32.17 -35.85 31.20
CA TYR A 294 -33.34 -35.90 32.10
C TYR A 294 -34.39 -34.85 31.70
N HIS A 295 -35.63 -34.97 32.18
CA HIS A 295 -36.75 -34.11 31.79
C HIS A 295 -36.49 -32.58 31.90
N THR A 296 -35.78 -32.13 32.93
CA THR A 296 -35.48 -30.69 33.18
C THR A 296 -34.10 -30.25 32.70
N ASP A 297 -33.46 -31.02 31.81
CA ASP A 297 -32.10 -30.73 31.34
C ASP A 297 -32.05 -29.43 30.51
N PRO A 298 -31.29 -28.40 30.96
CA PRO A 298 -31.23 -27.13 30.26
C PRO A 298 -30.55 -27.22 28.88
N LEU A 299 -29.76 -28.27 28.62
CA LEU A 299 -29.07 -28.46 27.35
C LEU A 299 -30.03 -28.75 26.19
N LYS A 300 -31.17 -29.40 26.45
CA LYS A 300 -32.13 -29.84 25.41
C LYS A 300 -32.58 -28.70 24.51
N ASP A 301 -32.98 -27.57 25.10
CA ASP A 301 -33.54 -26.43 24.35
C ASP A 301 -32.48 -25.37 24.03
N GLN A 302 -31.51 -25.14 24.92
CA GLN A 302 -30.54 -24.04 24.76
C GLN A 302 -29.35 -24.39 23.85
N LEU A 303 -28.88 -25.64 23.88
CA LEU A 303 -27.66 -26.03 23.17
C LEU A 303 -27.77 -25.85 21.64
N PRO A 304 -28.87 -26.26 20.96
CA PRO A 304 -29.01 -26.04 19.52
C PRO A 304 -28.99 -24.56 19.12
N LEU A 305 -29.60 -23.69 19.94
CA LEU A 305 -29.63 -22.24 19.72
C LEU A 305 -28.24 -21.61 19.86
N LEU A 306 -27.47 -22.04 20.87
CA LEU A 306 -26.11 -21.58 21.10
C LEU A 306 -25.16 -21.99 19.97
N VAL A 307 -25.26 -23.25 19.51
CA VAL A 307 -24.48 -23.75 18.37
C VAL A 307 -24.78 -22.92 17.12
N LYS A 308 -26.07 -22.74 16.79
CA LYS A 308 -26.47 -21.94 15.63
C LYS A 308 -25.95 -20.50 15.71
N ARG A 309 -26.12 -19.85 16.86
CA ARG A 309 -25.63 -18.48 17.09
C ARG A 309 -24.11 -18.36 16.93
N LEU A 310 -23.35 -19.34 17.45
CA LEU A 310 -21.90 -19.35 17.30
C LEU A 310 -21.47 -19.57 15.84
N GLN A 311 -22.13 -20.48 15.12
CA GLN A 311 -21.87 -20.72 13.69
C GLN A 311 -22.10 -19.45 12.88
N GLU A 312 -23.19 -18.71 13.13
CA GLU A 312 -23.47 -17.42 12.50
C GLU A 312 -22.38 -16.37 12.80
N GLN A 313 -21.89 -16.30 14.05
CA GLN A 313 -20.78 -15.41 14.43
C GLN A 313 -19.47 -15.78 13.72
N ILE A 314 -19.13 -17.06 13.62
CA ILE A 314 -17.95 -17.55 12.89
C ILE A 314 -18.05 -17.17 11.40
N ILE A 315 -19.19 -17.44 10.76
CA ILE A 315 -19.40 -17.13 9.35
C ILE A 315 -19.29 -15.62 9.10
N CYS A 316 -19.87 -14.79 9.99
CA CYS A 316 -19.76 -13.34 9.90
C CYS A 316 -18.30 -12.86 10.01
N LEU A 317 -17.55 -13.39 10.98
CA LEU A 317 -16.12 -13.09 11.15
C LEU A 317 -15.34 -13.48 9.89
N LEU A 318 -15.53 -14.69 9.37
CA LEU A 318 -14.84 -15.19 8.16
C LEU A 318 -15.14 -14.33 6.92
N LYS A 319 -16.40 -13.92 6.73
CA LYS A 319 -16.78 -13.03 5.63
C LYS A 319 -16.09 -11.67 5.71
N SER A 320 -15.96 -11.11 6.91
CA SER A 320 -15.22 -9.85 7.12
C SER A 320 -13.69 -9.99 7.02
N ALA A 321 -13.18 -11.21 7.19
CA ALA A 321 -11.75 -11.51 7.16
C ALA A 321 -11.16 -11.63 5.75
N PHE A 322 -12.00 -11.78 4.71
CA PHE A 322 -11.52 -11.93 3.34
C PHE A 322 -11.43 -10.58 2.63
N VAL A 323 -10.21 -10.12 2.39
CA VAL A 323 -9.91 -8.76 1.91
C VAL A 323 -8.97 -8.75 0.71
N VAL A 324 -9.02 -7.69 -0.08
CA VAL A 324 -8.04 -7.43 -1.14
C VAL A 324 -6.84 -6.71 -0.50
N GLU A 325 -5.71 -7.40 -0.33
CA GLU A 325 -4.48 -6.84 0.26
C GLU A 325 -3.78 -5.87 -0.70
N VAL A 326 -3.66 -6.24 -1.97
CA VAL A 326 -3.03 -5.41 -3.01
C VAL A 326 -4.02 -5.22 -4.14
N GLN A 327 -4.45 -3.97 -4.31
CA GLN A 327 -5.35 -3.56 -5.39
C GLN A 327 -4.72 -3.80 -6.78
N PRO A 328 -5.54 -3.99 -7.84
CA PRO A 328 -5.05 -4.24 -9.19
C PRO A 328 -4.04 -3.19 -9.64
N LYS A 329 -2.84 -3.64 -10.02
CA LYS A 329 -1.79 -2.77 -10.55
C LYS A 329 -1.00 -3.43 -11.65
N MET A 330 -0.62 -2.64 -12.65
CA MET A 330 0.36 -3.03 -13.67
C MET A 330 1.77 -2.80 -13.13
N GLN A 331 2.76 -3.57 -13.62
CA GLN A 331 4.16 -3.39 -13.21
C GLN A 331 4.84 -2.30 -14.04
N VAL A 332 4.84 -2.47 -15.36
CA VAL A 332 5.40 -1.56 -16.37
C VAL A 332 4.51 -1.64 -17.61
N PRO A 333 4.22 -0.55 -18.34
CA PRO A 333 4.73 0.82 -18.15
C PRO A 333 3.91 1.70 -17.17
N ASN A 334 2.73 1.26 -16.74
CA ASN A 334 1.87 2.06 -15.87
C ASN A 334 2.05 1.65 -14.39
N LYS A 335 2.51 2.59 -13.54
CA LYS A 335 2.64 2.39 -12.09
C LYS A 335 1.38 2.81 -11.31
N ARG A 336 0.38 3.40 -11.97
CA ARG A 336 -0.86 3.85 -11.34
C ARG A 336 -1.78 2.66 -11.04
N PRO A 337 -2.14 2.42 -9.76
CA PRO A 337 -3.08 1.35 -9.43
C PRO A 337 -4.47 1.64 -10.00
N LEU A 338 -5.30 0.59 -10.12
CA LEU A 338 -6.68 0.65 -10.60
C LEU A 338 -6.88 1.11 -12.07
N VAL A 339 -5.82 1.49 -12.77
CA VAL A 339 -5.86 1.77 -14.22
C VAL A 339 -5.24 0.59 -14.96
N LEU A 340 -6.08 -0.21 -15.60
CA LEU A 340 -5.68 -1.43 -16.31
C LEU A 340 -5.76 -1.23 -17.81
N ARG A 341 -4.80 -1.81 -18.55
CA ARG A 341 -4.83 -1.80 -20.02
C ARG A 341 -5.18 -3.17 -20.57
N THR A 342 -6.05 -3.23 -21.56
CA THR A 342 -6.37 -4.48 -22.27
C THR A 342 -5.11 -5.15 -22.81
N SER A 343 -5.08 -6.47 -22.77
CA SER A 343 -3.95 -7.31 -23.21
C SER A 343 -2.62 -7.08 -22.46
N HIS A 344 -2.60 -6.25 -21.42
CA HIS A 344 -1.42 -6.08 -20.56
C HIS A 344 -1.57 -6.88 -19.27
N LYS A 345 -0.44 -7.31 -18.73
CA LYS A 345 -0.36 -8.09 -17.50
C LYS A 345 -0.50 -7.17 -16.29
N PHE A 346 -1.38 -7.54 -15.35
CA PHE A 346 -1.48 -6.91 -14.04
C PHE A 346 -1.46 -7.96 -12.93
N SER A 347 -1.32 -7.48 -11.70
CA SER A 347 -1.36 -8.31 -10.50
C SER A 347 -2.35 -7.76 -9.49
N VAL A 348 -2.97 -8.66 -8.74
CA VAL A 348 -3.88 -8.35 -7.62
C VAL A 348 -3.76 -9.45 -6.57
N ARG A 349 -3.93 -9.10 -5.30
CA ARG A 349 -3.76 -10.04 -4.19
C ARG A 349 -4.93 -9.98 -3.24
N ALA A 350 -5.54 -11.13 -2.99
CA ALA A 350 -6.50 -11.32 -1.91
C ALA A 350 -5.81 -12.02 -0.72
N ARG A 351 -6.27 -11.74 0.49
CA ARG A 351 -5.77 -12.31 1.74
C ARG A 351 -6.96 -12.71 2.63
N LEU A 352 -6.84 -13.84 3.28
CA LEU A 352 -7.71 -14.24 4.39
C LEU A 352 -7.00 -13.93 5.71
N LEU A 353 -7.58 -13.04 6.52
CA LEU A 353 -7.00 -12.64 7.82
C LEU A 353 -7.07 -13.74 8.88
N VAL A 354 -7.91 -14.76 8.69
CA VAL A 354 -8.02 -15.92 9.58
C VAL A 354 -7.11 -17.03 9.07
N LYS A 355 -6.02 -17.31 9.80
CA LYS A 355 -5.02 -18.34 9.44
C LYS A 355 -5.43 -19.77 9.83
N LEU A 356 -6.67 -20.16 9.57
CA LEU A 356 -7.17 -21.50 9.87
C LEU A 356 -7.53 -22.23 8.57
N LEU A 357 -6.81 -23.31 8.28
CA LEU A 357 -7.05 -24.18 7.13
C LEU A 357 -6.95 -25.64 7.54
N ASP A 358 -7.73 -26.46 6.85
CA ASP A 358 -7.55 -27.91 6.89
C ASP A 358 -6.35 -28.28 6.00
N ARG A 359 -5.37 -29.00 6.54
CA ARG A 359 -4.16 -29.39 5.80
C ARG A 359 -4.45 -30.33 4.64
N ASN A 360 -5.61 -31.00 4.68
CA ASN A 360 -6.03 -31.98 3.67
C ASN A 360 -6.80 -31.35 2.50
N LYS A 361 -7.18 -30.07 2.59
CA LYS A 361 -7.90 -29.35 1.53
C LYS A 361 -7.03 -28.21 1.01
N SER A 362 -7.00 -28.04 -0.30
CA SER A 362 -6.37 -26.90 -0.97
C SER A 362 -7.46 -25.93 -1.45
N PRO A 363 -7.87 -24.94 -0.63
CA PRO A 363 -8.91 -24.01 -1.03
C PRO A 363 -8.50 -23.23 -2.28
N GLU A 364 -9.39 -23.17 -3.26
CA GLU A 364 -9.19 -22.39 -4.48
C GLU A 364 -10.01 -21.11 -4.43
N VAL A 365 -9.36 -20.00 -4.79
CA VAL A 365 -10.01 -18.71 -4.98
C VAL A 365 -10.30 -18.54 -6.46
N LYS A 366 -11.55 -18.24 -6.81
CA LYS A 366 -11.98 -17.86 -8.15
C LYS A 366 -11.97 -16.34 -8.31
N ILE A 367 -11.54 -15.85 -9.46
CA ILE A 367 -11.56 -14.44 -9.84
C ILE A 367 -12.52 -14.22 -11.02
N ASP A 368 -13.41 -13.25 -10.87
CA ASP A 368 -14.41 -12.85 -11.87
C ASP A 368 -14.39 -11.31 -12.01
N ILE A 369 -14.80 -10.79 -13.16
CA ILE A 369 -14.99 -9.34 -13.39
C ILE A 369 -16.46 -9.06 -13.67
N ASP A 370 -17.00 -8.02 -13.04
CA ASP A 370 -18.39 -7.57 -13.20
C ASP A 370 -19.42 -8.69 -13.01
N ARG A 371 -19.20 -9.55 -11.99
CA ARG A 371 -20.05 -10.72 -11.70
C ARG A 371 -21.52 -10.35 -11.43
N ASP A 372 -21.75 -9.29 -10.66
CA ASP A 372 -23.07 -8.86 -10.19
C ASP A 372 -23.63 -7.66 -10.99
N ALA A 373 -23.15 -7.46 -12.22
CA ALA A 373 -23.40 -6.26 -13.05
C ALA A 373 -24.70 -6.30 -13.85
N THR A 374 -25.82 -6.76 -13.25
CA THR A 374 -27.10 -6.86 -13.97
C THR A 374 -27.65 -5.52 -14.45
N ASP A 375 -27.23 -4.41 -13.84
CA ASP A 375 -27.74 -3.05 -14.10
C ASP A 375 -26.82 -2.19 -15.00
N LEU A 376 -25.69 -2.72 -15.49
CA LEU A 376 -24.72 -1.99 -16.31
C LEU A 376 -25.04 -2.02 -17.81
N THR A 377 -26.25 -1.60 -18.19
CA THR A 377 -26.63 -1.51 -19.61
C THR A 377 -25.74 -0.48 -20.34
N GLY A 378 -25.01 -0.91 -21.37
CA GLY A 378 -24.15 -0.05 -22.18
C GLY A 378 -22.66 -0.06 -21.79
N PHE A 379 -22.27 -0.70 -20.69
CA PHE A 379 -20.85 -0.86 -20.32
C PHE A 379 -20.16 -1.92 -21.19
N ARG A 380 -18.87 -1.70 -21.48
CA ARG A 380 -18.02 -2.72 -22.10
C ARG A 380 -17.83 -3.91 -21.15
N ARG A 381 -17.76 -5.12 -21.72
CA ARG A 381 -17.54 -6.35 -20.94
C ARG A 381 -16.16 -6.91 -21.22
N PHE A 382 -15.56 -7.51 -20.20
CA PHE A 382 -14.19 -8.03 -20.26
C PHE A 382 -14.12 -9.47 -19.77
N ASN A 383 -13.22 -10.24 -20.37
CA ASN A 383 -12.86 -11.58 -19.94
C ASN A 383 -11.45 -11.60 -19.36
N ILE A 384 -11.26 -12.40 -18.31
CA ILE A 384 -9.95 -12.78 -17.79
C ILE A 384 -9.44 -13.95 -18.65
N LEU A 385 -8.26 -13.80 -19.29
CA LEU A 385 -7.72 -14.82 -20.20
C LEU A 385 -6.79 -15.84 -19.53
N THR A 386 -6.31 -15.56 -18.32
CA THR A 386 -5.44 -16.46 -17.54
C THR A 386 -6.26 -17.39 -16.64
N SER A 387 -5.59 -18.27 -15.87
CA SER A 387 -6.25 -19.09 -14.85
C SER A 387 -7.16 -18.21 -13.97
N SER A 388 -8.46 -18.49 -14.02
CA SER A 388 -9.49 -17.81 -13.24
C SER A 388 -9.60 -18.38 -11.83
N THR A 389 -8.84 -19.43 -11.51
CA THR A 389 -8.70 -19.96 -10.16
C THR A 389 -7.25 -19.99 -9.73
N LYS A 390 -7.03 -19.86 -8.42
CA LYS A 390 -5.72 -19.99 -7.80
C LYS A 390 -5.85 -20.48 -6.36
N THR A 391 -5.02 -21.46 -6.01
CA THR A 391 -4.95 -22.02 -4.66
C THR A 391 -4.50 -20.97 -3.64
N LEU A 392 -5.19 -20.91 -2.51
CA LEU A 392 -4.81 -20.10 -1.36
C LEU A 392 -3.58 -20.73 -0.69
N MET A 393 -2.46 -20.03 -0.73
CA MET A 393 -1.19 -20.55 -0.23
C MET A 393 -0.79 -19.82 1.06
N ILE A 394 -0.10 -20.53 1.95
CA ILE A 394 0.68 -19.90 3.01
C ILE A 394 1.86 -19.22 2.29
N HIS A 395 1.86 -17.89 2.26
CA HIS A 395 2.96 -17.15 1.67
C HIS A 395 4.22 -17.42 2.49
N ASP A 396 5.34 -17.73 1.80
CA ASP A 396 6.76 -17.75 2.19
C ASP A 396 7.06 -17.85 3.71
N PRO A 397 7.89 -18.78 4.23
CA PRO A 397 8.12 -18.98 5.67
C PRO A 397 8.50 -17.70 6.46
N GLN A 398 9.03 -16.68 5.80
CA GLN A 398 9.39 -15.38 6.39
C GLN A 398 8.31 -14.29 6.28
N LYS A 399 7.32 -14.42 5.37
CA LYS A 399 6.22 -13.47 5.16
C LYS A 399 4.89 -14.18 5.39
N GLN A 400 4.54 -14.31 6.67
CA GLN A 400 3.34 -15.00 7.14
C GLN A 400 2.04 -14.44 6.51
N GLY A 401 1.13 -15.34 6.11
CA GLY A 401 -0.26 -15.01 5.77
C GLY A 401 -0.90 -15.98 4.77
N LEU A 402 -2.23 -16.13 4.83
CA LEU A 402 -3.01 -16.89 3.83
C LEU A 402 -3.37 -15.99 2.66
N VAL A 403 -2.65 -16.16 1.55
CA VAL A 403 -2.67 -15.21 0.44
C VAL A 403 -2.94 -15.91 -0.88
N CYS A 404 -3.74 -15.27 -1.71
CA CYS A 404 -3.93 -15.63 -3.10
C CYS A 404 -3.43 -14.50 -3.99
N ASP A 405 -2.21 -14.65 -4.50
CA ASP A 405 -1.53 -13.64 -5.32
C ASP A 405 -1.70 -13.94 -6.81
N PHE A 406 -2.68 -13.33 -7.47
CA PHE A 406 -2.86 -13.48 -8.89
C PHE A 406 -1.89 -12.57 -9.65
N LYS A 407 -0.87 -13.18 -10.26
CA LYS A 407 0.12 -12.49 -11.09
C LYS A 407 -0.14 -12.75 -12.56
N TYR A 408 0.19 -11.75 -13.38
CA TYR A 408 0.14 -11.84 -14.84
C TYR A 408 -1.26 -12.03 -15.44
N ILE A 409 -2.30 -11.56 -14.76
CA ILE A 409 -3.66 -11.57 -15.30
C ILE A 409 -3.73 -10.64 -16.50
N THR A 410 -4.48 -11.04 -17.53
CA THR A 410 -4.75 -10.20 -18.70
C THR A 410 -6.24 -10.12 -18.97
N LEU A 411 -6.70 -8.94 -19.35
CA LEU A 411 -8.10 -8.68 -19.74
C LEU A 411 -8.23 -8.56 -21.25
N LYS A 412 -9.30 -9.12 -21.80
CA LYS A 412 -9.69 -8.96 -23.19
C LYS A 412 -11.14 -8.53 -23.28
N GLU A 413 -11.39 -7.49 -24.08
CA GLU A 413 -12.73 -6.99 -24.34
C GLU A 413 -13.56 -8.02 -25.10
N GLN A 414 -14.80 -8.22 -24.66
CA GLN A 414 -15.78 -9.05 -25.34
C GLN A 414 -16.37 -8.27 -26.52
N LYS A 415 -16.04 -8.68 -27.74
CA LYS A 415 -16.72 -8.16 -28.93
C LYS A 415 -18.07 -8.85 -29.07
N ILE A 416 -19.17 -8.11 -28.95
CA ILE A 416 -20.51 -8.63 -29.22
C ILE A 416 -20.61 -8.85 -30.73
N SER A 417 -20.60 -10.11 -31.17
CA SER A 417 -20.73 -10.48 -32.58
C SER A 417 -22.21 -10.41 -32.99
N GLY A 418 -22.69 -9.21 -33.29
CA GLY A 418 -23.95 -8.99 -34.01
C GLY A 418 -23.69 -8.92 -35.51
N THR A 419 -24.29 -9.83 -36.26
CA THR A 419 -24.30 -9.86 -37.73
C THR A 419 -24.98 -8.62 -38.32
N GLY A 420 -24.21 -7.75 -39.00
CA GLY A 420 -24.79 -6.69 -39.83
C GLY A 420 -23.83 -5.54 -40.11
N LYS A 421 -23.42 -5.38 -41.38
CA LYS A 421 -22.76 -4.16 -41.87
C LYS A 421 -23.66 -2.95 -41.58
N GLY A 422 -23.17 -1.98 -40.81
CA GLY A 422 -23.66 -0.60 -40.90
C GLY A 422 -24.38 0.02 -39.70
N ASN A 423 -24.37 -0.55 -38.49
CA ASN A 423 -24.89 0.15 -37.32
C ASN A 423 -23.78 0.79 -36.47
N LYS A 424 -23.49 2.07 -36.76
CA LYS A 424 -23.13 3.03 -35.72
C LYS A 424 -24.38 3.20 -34.82
N GLY A 425 -24.30 2.86 -33.53
CA GLY A 425 -25.30 3.35 -32.55
C GLY A 425 -26.05 2.35 -31.65
N ILE A 426 -25.41 1.31 -31.10
CA ILE A 426 -25.94 0.63 -29.88
C ILE A 426 -24.84 0.43 -28.80
N SER A 427 -23.56 0.58 -29.16
CA SER A 427 -22.42 0.57 -28.24
C SER A 427 -21.75 1.96 -28.13
N GLU A 428 -22.54 3.03 -28.10
CA GLU A 428 -22.11 4.25 -27.43
C GLU A 428 -22.47 4.06 -25.96
N GLY A 429 -21.48 3.70 -25.14
CA GLY A 429 -21.67 3.67 -23.69
C GLY A 429 -22.18 5.03 -23.23
N SER A 430 -23.05 5.04 -22.21
CA SER A 430 -23.56 6.29 -21.61
C SER A 430 -22.44 7.14 -21.01
N LEU A 431 -21.28 6.53 -20.73
CA LEU A 431 -20.09 7.16 -20.20
C LEU A 431 -18.88 6.95 -21.14
N PRO A 432 -17.93 7.90 -21.18
CA PRO A 432 -16.64 7.71 -21.83
C PRO A 432 -15.87 6.50 -21.28
N VAL A 433 -15.04 5.88 -22.11
CA VAL A 433 -14.15 4.74 -21.79
C VAL A 433 -13.35 4.93 -20.49
N THR A 434 -12.91 6.15 -20.19
CA THR A 434 -12.10 6.47 -18.99
C THR A 434 -12.93 6.75 -17.75
N GLU A 435 -14.26 6.82 -17.86
CA GLU A 435 -15.21 7.06 -16.78
C GLU A 435 -16.02 5.78 -16.44
N GLU A 436 -15.93 4.73 -17.26
CA GLU A 436 -16.48 3.40 -16.97
C GLU A 436 -15.67 2.70 -15.86
N LEU A 437 -16.37 2.30 -14.78
CA LEU A 437 -15.79 1.64 -13.61
C LEU A 437 -16.19 0.16 -13.55
N HIS A 438 -15.20 -0.71 -13.42
CA HIS A 438 -15.37 -2.16 -13.36
C HIS A 438 -14.93 -2.72 -12.01
N ILE A 439 -15.51 -3.84 -11.56
CA ILE A 439 -15.15 -4.44 -10.26
C ILE A 439 -14.68 -5.88 -10.47
N ILE A 440 -13.52 -6.19 -9.89
CA ILE A 440 -12.97 -7.55 -9.86
C ILE A 440 -13.36 -8.18 -8.52
N THR A 441 -13.94 -9.37 -8.58
CA THR A 441 -14.48 -10.09 -7.44
C THR A 441 -13.74 -11.41 -7.24
N PHE A 442 -13.41 -11.71 -5.99
CA PHE A 442 -12.83 -12.97 -5.55
C PHE A 442 -13.88 -13.77 -4.80
N THR A 443 -13.96 -15.06 -5.08
CA THR A 443 -14.85 -16.01 -4.40
C THR A 443 -14.03 -17.18 -3.88
N LEU A 444 -14.27 -17.58 -2.64
CA LEU A 444 -13.58 -18.68 -1.99
C LEU A 444 -14.61 -19.55 -1.26
N ASP A 445 -14.69 -20.82 -1.60
CA ASP A 445 -15.49 -21.80 -0.85
C ASP A 445 -14.63 -22.32 0.32
N TYR A 446 -14.91 -21.81 1.51
CA TYR A 446 -14.15 -22.11 2.72
C TYR A 446 -14.82 -23.24 3.52
N SER A 447 -14.02 -24.22 3.93
CA SER A 447 -14.46 -25.35 4.75
C SER A 447 -13.42 -25.63 5.84
N TYR A 448 -13.83 -25.53 7.11
CA TYR A 448 -12.98 -25.82 8.27
C TYR A 448 -13.81 -26.33 9.45
N ARG A 449 -13.44 -27.51 10.00
CA ARG A 449 -14.08 -28.14 11.18
C ARG A 449 -15.62 -28.15 11.13
N GLY A 450 -16.19 -28.52 9.97
CA GLY A 450 -17.64 -28.64 9.79
C GLY A 450 -18.37 -27.31 9.51
N ILE A 451 -17.67 -26.17 9.47
CA ILE A 451 -18.21 -24.91 8.96
C ILE A 451 -17.89 -24.80 7.48
N GLU A 452 -18.91 -24.65 6.66
CA GLU A 452 -18.80 -24.41 5.22
C GLU A 452 -19.48 -23.10 4.86
N CYS A 453 -18.76 -22.23 4.15
CA CYS A 453 -19.32 -20.97 3.69
C CYS A 453 -18.56 -20.43 2.47
N GLN A 454 -19.28 -19.68 1.62
CA GLN A 454 -18.68 -18.94 0.53
C GLN A 454 -18.27 -17.54 1.01
N LEU A 455 -16.98 -17.24 0.87
CA LEU A 455 -16.39 -15.93 1.14
C LEU A 455 -16.26 -15.16 -0.16
N GLN A 456 -16.62 -13.87 -0.13
CA GLN A 456 -16.56 -12.99 -1.30
C GLN A 456 -15.93 -11.65 -0.90
N THR A 457 -15.02 -11.16 -1.73
CA THR A 457 -14.46 -9.81 -1.59
C THR A 457 -14.22 -9.20 -2.96
N SER A 458 -14.13 -7.87 -3.03
CA SER A 458 -14.06 -7.15 -4.30
C SER A 458 -12.97 -6.07 -4.24
N THR A 459 -12.36 -5.79 -5.39
CA THR A 459 -11.42 -4.68 -5.53
C THR A 459 -12.15 -3.35 -5.43
N LEU A 460 -11.39 -2.26 -5.26
CA LEU A 460 -11.90 -0.94 -5.65
C LEU A 460 -12.20 -0.92 -7.16
N PRO A 461 -13.06 -0.02 -7.64
CA PRO A 461 -13.40 0.01 -9.04
C PRO A 461 -12.17 0.39 -9.88
N VAL A 462 -12.03 -0.30 -11.00
CA VAL A 462 -10.91 -0.14 -11.94
C VAL A 462 -11.40 0.49 -13.24
N VAL A 463 -10.55 1.29 -13.86
CA VAL A 463 -10.77 1.82 -15.22
C VAL A 463 -9.97 0.97 -16.20
N ILE A 464 -10.63 0.51 -17.26
CA ILE A 464 -10.01 -0.34 -18.29
C ILE A 464 -9.84 0.43 -19.60
N ILE A 465 -8.59 0.71 -19.95
CA ILE A 465 -8.18 1.46 -21.14
C ILE A 465 -7.67 0.55 -22.25
N SER A 466 -7.74 1.03 -23.49
CA SER A 466 -7.20 0.33 -24.66
C SER A 466 -5.80 0.84 -25.04
N ASN A 467 -5.55 2.13 -24.85
CA ASN A 467 -4.31 2.79 -25.28
C ASN A 467 -3.66 3.59 -24.14
N ALA A 468 -2.33 3.71 -24.16
CA ALA A 468 -1.53 4.40 -23.16
C ALA A 468 -1.81 5.91 -23.08
N ASN A 469 -2.27 6.53 -24.18
CA ASN A 469 -2.67 7.94 -24.18
C ASN A 469 -3.89 8.24 -23.26
N GLN A 470 -4.66 7.21 -22.87
CA GLN A 470 -5.80 7.33 -21.96
C GLN A 470 -5.40 7.24 -20.48
N ILE A 471 -4.13 6.91 -20.16
CA ILE A 471 -3.67 6.71 -18.77
C ILE A 471 -3.91 7.97 -17.92
N SER A 472 -3.69 9.16 -18.50
CA SER A 472 -3.88 10.43 -17.80
C SER A 472 -5.33 10.64 -17.38
N SER A 473 -6.26 10.56 -18.33
CA SER A 473 -7.69 10.74 -18.08
C SER A 473 -8.28 9.63 -17.21
N ALA A 474 -7.88 8.37 -17.40
CA ALA A 474 -8.31 7.26 -16.55
C ALA A 474 -7.85 7.44 -15.09
N TRP A 475 -6.65 7.98 -14.89
CA TRP A 475 -6.17 8.30 -13.55
C TRP A 475 -6.94 9.44 -12.90
N ALA A 476 -7.34 10.46 -13.66
CA ALA A 476 -8.23 11.52 -13.18
C ALA A 476 -9.50 10.94 -12.57
N SER A 477 -10.10 9.93 -13.22
CA SER A 477 -11.30 9.25 -12.75
C SER A 477 -11.06 8.50 -11.44
N ILE A 478 -9.93 7.79 -11.33
CA ILE A 478 -9.56 7.10 -10.08
C ILE A 478 -9.36 8.10 -8.93
N LEU A 479 -8.68 9.22 -9.18
CA LEU A 479 -8.50 10.28 -8.19
C LEU A 479 -9.85 10.82 -7.71
N TRP A 480 -10.75 11.15 -8.63
CA TRP A 480 -12.06 11.72 -8.31
C TRP A 480 -12.94 10.73 -7.55
N PHE A 481 -12.97 9.47 -7.99
CA PHE A 481 -13.73 8.41 -7.34
C PHE A 481 -13.23 8.16 -5.91
N ILE A 482 -11.93 7.98 -5.71
CA ILE A 482 -11.37 7.69 -4.38
C ILE A 482 -11.56 8.87 -3.43
N MET A 483 -11.38 10.10 -3.92
CA MET A 483 -11.50 11.32 -3.12
C MET A 483 -12.93 11.56 -2.61
N LEU A 484 -13.96 11.26 -3.41
CA LEU A 484 -15.33 11.70 -3.13
C LEU A 484 -16.34 10.58 -2.87
N SER A 485 -16.12 9.37 -3.38
CA SER A 485 -17.12 8.32 -3.25
C SER A 485 -17.22 7.79 -1.81
N ARG A 486 -18.45 7.73 -1.31
CA ARG A 486 -18.77 7.05 -0.04
C ARG A 486 -18.91 5.55 -0.23
N ASP A 487 -19.48 5.13 -1.36
CA ASP A 487 -19.64 3.74 -1.74
C ASP A 487 -18.43 3.28 -2.56
N THR A 488 -17.71 2.28 -2.04
CA THR A 488 -16.52 1.72 -2.67
C THR A 488 -16.84 0.85 -3.88
N LYS A 489 -18.12 0.60 -4.18
CA LYS A 489 -18.57 -0.25 -5.28
C LYS A 489 -19.51 0.47 -6.27
N ASP A 490 -19.62 1.79 -6.19
CA ASP A 490 -20.47 2.57 -7.10
C ASP A 490 -19.86 2.64 -8.52
N GLN A 491 -20.28 1.73 -9.38
CA GLN A 491 -19.84 1.68 -10.79
C GLN A 491 -20.48 2.79 -11.66
N LEU A 492 -21.57 3.42 -11.18
CA LEU A 492 -22.30 4.47 -11.89
C LEU A 492 -21.93 5.88 -11.38
N PHE A 493 -20.88 6.00 -10.58
CA PHE A 493 -20.42 7.24 -9.96
C PHE A 493 -20.31 8.42 -10.97
N PHE A 494 -19.78 8.17 -12.17
CA PHE A 494 -19.61 9.20 -13.21
C PHE A 494 -20.89 9.52 -13.99
N SER A 495 -22.00 8.85 -13.75
CA SER A 495 -23.31 9.29 -14.27
C SER A 495 -23.75 10.62 -13.65
N LYS A 496 -23.38 10.88 -12.39
CA LYS A 496 -23.62 12.15 -11.67
C LYS A 496 -22.48 12.44 -10.71
N PRO A 497 -21.29 12.85 -11.21
CA PRO A 497 -20.12 13.01 -10.38
C PRO A 497 -20.31 14.18 -9.39
N PRO A 498 -20.04 13.99 -8.09
CA PRO A 498 -20.11 15.07 -7.11
C PRO A 498 -19.01 16.10 -7.34
N ALA A 499 -19.25 17.33 -6.86
CA ALA A 499 -18.23 18.38 -6.83
C ALA A 499 -17.26 18.16 -5.65
N ALA A 500 -15.97 18.42 -5.87
CA ALA A 500 -14.95 18.41 -4.84
C ALA A 500 -14.81 19.77 -4.18
N THR A 501 -14.41 19.81 -2.91
CA THR A 501 -13.93 21.05 -2.30
C THR A 501 -12.45 21.27 -2.62
N TRP A 502 -12.01 22.52 -2.66
CA TRP A 502 -10.60 22.86 -2.86
C TRP A 502 -9.71 22.23 -1.79
N ALA A 503 -10.14 22.17 -0.52
CA ALA A 503 -9.37 21.54 0.55
C ALA A 503 -9.08 20.04 0.28
N GLN A 504 -10.07 19.31 -0.24
CA GLN A 504 -9.90 17.91 -0.61
C GLN A 504 -8.96 17.80 -1.81
N LEU A 505 -9.21 18.56 -2.87
CA LEU A 505 -8.43 18.47 -4.11
C LEU A 505 -6.98 18.92 -3.93
N SER A 506 -6.73 20.00 -3.19
CA SER A 506 -5.38 20.51 -2.92
C SER A 506 -4.51 19.47 -2.22
N THR A 507 -5.12 18.71 -1.31
CA THR A 507 -4.46 17.63 -0.58
C THR A 507 -4.08 16.50 -1.52
N VAL A 508 -5.02 16.05 -2.35
CA VAL A 508 -4.79 15.00 -3.36
C VAL A 508 -3.73 15.41 -4.38
N LEU A 509 -3.75 16.67 -4.84
CA LEU A 509 -2.73 17.21 -5.74
C LEU A 509 -1.35 17.14 -5.10
N SER A 510 -1.21 17.59 -3.86
CA SER A 510 0.06 17.51 -3.13
C SER A 510 0.55 16.05 -2.99
N TRP A 511 -0.36 15.10 -2.74
CA TRP A 511 -0.01 13.68 -2.74
C TRP A 511 0.56 13.20 -4.07
N GLN A 512 0.02 13.64 -5.22
CA GLN A 512 0.55 13.26 -6.54
C GLN A 512 2.01 13.67 -6.70
N PHE A 513 2.36 14.90 -6.30
CA PHE A 513 3.74 15.39 -6.34
C PHE A 513 4.62 14.64 -5.34
N SER A 514 4.14 14.41 -4.11
CA SER A 514 4.91 13.71 -3.08
C SER A 514 5.19 12.25 -3.40
N ALA A 515 4.26 11.55 -4.07
CA ALA A 515 4.42 10.18 -4.50
C ALA A 515 5.38 10.08 -5.70
N ALA A 516 5.39 11.10 -6.56
CA ALA A 516 6.23 11.16 -7.75
C ALA A 516 7.66 11.65 -7.46
N THR A 517 7.84 12.55 -6.50
CA THR A 517 9.06 13.33 -6.32
C THR A 517 9.60 13.34 -4.88
N GLU A 518 8.93 12.66 -3.95
CA GLU A 518 9.14 12.70 -2.49
C GLU A 518 8.79 14.04 -1.82
N GLN A 519 8.57 15.11 -2.59
CA GLN A 519 8.13 16.42 -2.08
C GLN A 519 6.72 16.78 -2.59
N GLY A 520 5.88 17.30 -1.69
CA GLY A 520 4.55 17.80 -2.03
C GLY A 520 4.56 19.20 -2.62
N LEU A 521 3.37 19.80 -2.73
CA LEU A 521 3.21 21.19 -3.15
C LEU A 521 3.16 22.12 -1.93
N ASP A 522 3.80 23.29 -2.05
CA ASP A 522 3.76 24.31 -1.00
C ASP A 522 2.47 25.16 -1.04
N LYS A 523 2.27 26.01 -0.02
CA LYS A 523 1.07 26.86 0.10
C LYS A 523 0.92 27.87 -1.04
N HIS A 524 2.02 28.40 -1.58
CA HIS A 524 2.00 29.37 -2.67
C HIS A 524 1.66 28.71 -4.01
N GLN A 525 2.26 27.55 -4.27
CA GLN A 525 1.98 26.71 -5.43
C GLN A 525 0.51 26.27 -5.43
N LEU A 526 0.02 25.76 -4.30
CA LEU A 526 -1.39 25.39 -4.14
C LEU A 526 -2.30 26.60 -4.35
N LYS A 527 -1.98 27.76 -3.78
CA LYS A 527 -2.80 28.98 -3.99
C LYS A 527 -2.93 29.33 -5.47
N MET A 528 -1.84 29.30 -6.23
CA MET A 528 -1.85 29.56 -7.68
C MET A 528 -2.76 28.56 -8.42
N LEU A 529 -2.65 27.27 -8.10
CA LEU A 529 -3.48 26.22 -8.70
C LEU A 529 -4.96 26.39 -8.35
N GLY A 530 -5.26 26.75 -7.10
CA GLY A 530 -6.63 27.04 -6.66
C GLY A 530 -7.22 28.24 -7.37
N GLU A 531 -6.45 29.33 -7.53
CA GLU A 531 -6.86 30.51 -8.30
C GLU A 531 -7.07 30.19 -9.79
N LYS A 532 -6.30 29.26 -10.35
CA LYS A 532 -6.45 28.82 -11.75
C LYS A 532 -7.76 28.05 -11.98
N LEU A 533 -8.19 27.23 -11.01
CA LEU A 533 -9.43 26.45 -11.10
C LEU A 533 -10.68 27.23 -10.67
N CYS A 534 -10.61 27.95 -9.55
CA CYS A 534 -11.76 28.58 -8.91
C CYS A 534 -11.85 30.10 -9.17
N GLY A 535 -10.78 30.71 -9.71
CA GLY A 535 -10.66 32.16 -9.82
C GLY A 535 -10.07 32.84 -8.57
N PRO A 536 -9.91 34.17 -8.59
CA PRO A 536 -9.34 34.93 -7.48
C PRO A 536 -10.20 34.82 -6.22
N GLY A 537 -9.54 34.68 -5.05
CA GLY A 537 -10.23 34.57 -3.75
C GLY A 537 -10.65 33.14 -3.37
N VAL A 538 -10.02 32.12 -3.97
CA VAL A 538 -10.23 30.71 -3.62
C VAL A 538 -10.07 30.48 -2.11
N ASN A 539 -11.01 29.73 -1.54
CA ASN A 539 -10.99 29.32 -0.14
C ASN A 539 -11.14 27.80 -0.03
N SER A 540 -10.95 27.24 1.16
CA SER A 540 -11.00 25.79 1.41
C SER A 540 -12.34 25.14 1.02
N GLN A 541 -13.45 25.90 0.99
CA GLN A 541 -14.79 25.43 0.68
C GLN A 541 -15.22 25.71 -0.78
N SER A 542 -14.35 26.34 -1.59
CA SER A 542 -14.61 26.55 -3.01
C SER A 542 -14.84 25.20 -3.69
N THR A 543 -15.88 25.11 -4.52
CA THR A 543 -16.31 23.86 -5.15
C THR A 543 -15.80 23.76 -6.59
N ILE A 544 -15.43 22.55 -6.98
CA ILE A 544 -14.82 22.24 -8.28
C ILE A 544 -15.58 21.05 -8.86
N THR A 545 -16.09 21.22 -10.07
CA THR A 545 -16.83 20.17 -10.78
C THR A 545 -15.88 19.19 -11.47
N TRP A 546 -16.36 17.96 -11.74
CA TRP A 546 -15.60 16.99 -12.53
C TRP A 546 -15.19 17.56 -13.89
N ASP A 547 -16.10 18.27 -14.56
CA ASP A 547 -15.83 18.84 -15.88
C ASP A 547 -14.73 19.91 -15.83
N GLN A 548 -14.68 20.75 -14.79
CA GLN A 548 -13.58 21.71 -14.59
C GLN A 548 -12.21 21.03 -14.41
N PHE A 549 -12.19 19.85 -13.80
CA PHE A 549 -10.97 19.12 -13.50
C PHE A 549 -10.47 18.29 -14.69
N SER A 550 -11.36 17.54 -15.35
CA SER A 550 -11.00 16.48 -16.31
C SER A 550 -11.40 16.76 -17.77
N LYS A 551 -12.39 17.63 -18.02
CA LYS A 551 -12.84 17.96 -19.39
C LYS A 551 -12.30 19.35 -19.78
N GLY A 552 -11.86 19.50 -21.03
CA GLY A 552 -11.32 20.78 -21.52
C GLY A 552 -12.37 21.89 -21.49
N ALA A 553 -11.96 23.09 -21.06
CA ALA A 553 -12.69 24.36 -21.07
C ALA A 553 -14.12 24.38 -20.48
N THR A 554 -14.24 24.81 -19.21
CA THR A 554 -15.45 25.51 -18.73
C THR A 554 -15.21 27.02 -18.75
N ALA A 555 -16.29 27.78 -18.86
CA ALA A 555 -16.47 29.18 -19.28
C ALA A 555 -15.51 30.31 -18.82
N SER A 556 -14.45 30.05 -18.05
CA SER A 556 -13.56 31.07 -17.47
C SER A 556 -12.18 31.22 -18.14
N SER A 557 -11.84 30.41 -19.15
CA SER A 557 -10.67 30.64 -20.02
C SER A 557 -11.10 30.74 -21.48
N PRO A 558 -11.32 31.97 -21.98
CA PRO A 558 -11.47 32.20 -23.41
C PRO A 558 -10.11 31.97 -24.08
N GLU A 559 -10.11 31.10 -25.10
CA GLU A 559 -9.27 31.16 -26.31
C GLU A 559 -8.01 30.29 -26.48
N ASP A 560 -7.26 29.78 -25.49
CA ASP A 560 -5.94 29.17 -25.83
C ASP A 560 -5.61 27.73 -25.39
N ASN A 561 -6.42 27.03 -24.58
CA ASN A 561 -6.01 25.72 -24.05
C ASN A 561 -6.98 24.58 -24.38
N ASN A 562 -6.60 23.75 -25.35
CA ASN A 562 -7.38 22.60 -25.84
C ASN A 562 -7.24 21.32 -24.97
N PHE A 563 -6.89 21.46 -23.69
CA PHE A 563 -6.59 20.36 -22.76
C PHE A 563 -7.19 20.61 -21.37
N SER A 564 -7.40 19.56 -20.58
CA SER A 564 -7.97 19.67 -19.23
C SER A 564 -6.91 20.02 -18.18
N PHE A 565 -7.37 20.55 -17.04
CA PHE A 565 -6.50 20.89 -15.91
C PHE A 565 -5.67 19.69 -15.45
N TRP A 566 -6.29 18.51 -15.31
CA TRP A 566 -5.55 17.32 -14.87
C TRP A 566 -4.48 16.89 -15.88
N THR A 567 -4.80 16.85 -17.19
CA THR A 567 -3.81 16.46 -18.21
C THR A 567 -2.58 17.37 -18.19
N TRP A 568 -2.77 18.65 -17.90
CA TRP A 568 -1.67 19.61 -17.71
C TRP A 568 -0.81 19.30 -16.49
N ILE A 569 -1.42 19.09 -15.32
CA ILE A 569 -0.70 18.71 -14.10
C ILE A 569 0.06 17.40 -14.30
N ASP A 570 -0.57 16.42 -14.94
CA ASP A 570 0.03 15.13 -15.23
C ASP A 570 1.24 15.26 -16.18
N GLY A 571 1.12 16.08 -17.23
CA GLY A 571 2.23 16.40 -18.12
C GLY A 571 3.42 17.03 -17.37
N ILE A 572 3.15 17.93 -16.42
CA ILE A 572 4.19 18.51 -15.55
C ILE A 572 4.83 17.43 -14.67
N LEU A 573 4.04 16.57 -14.03
CA LEU A 573 4.56 15.49 -13.18
C LEU A 573 5.50 14.55 -13.96
N LEU A 574 5.11 14.19 -15.19
CA LEU A 574 5.96 13.39 -16.08
C LEU A 574 7.26 14.11 -16.44
N LEU A 575 7.18 15.42 -16.77
CA LEU A 575 8.36 16.23 -17.06
C LEU A 575 9.33 16.27 -15.88
N ILE A 576 8.81 16.41 -14.65
CA ILE A 576 9.64 16.39 -13.44
C ILE A 576 10.30 15.02 -13.26
N GLN A 577 9.52 13.93 -13.32
CA GLN A 577 10.03 12.58 -13.10
C GLN A 577 11.13 12.19 -14.08
N GLU A 578 11.00 12.57 -15.35
CA GLU A 578 11.93 12.15 -16.39
C GLU A 578 13.15 13.08 -16.53
N HIS A 579 13.00 14.38 -16.27
CA HIS A 579 14.04 15.36 -16.61
C HIS A 579 14.44 16.35 -15.51
N LEU A 580 13.59 16.61 -14.51
CA LEU A 580 13.79 17.71 -13.55
C LEU A 580 13.81 17.28 -12.07
N LEU A 581 13.86 15.98 -11.79
CA LEU A 581 13.62 15.42 -10.46
C LEU A 581 14.54 16.03 -9.38
N GLN A 582 15.84 16.10 -9.65
CA GLN A 582 16.81 16.63 -8.68
C GLN A 582 16.65 18.14 -8.47
N LEU A 583 16.37 18.89 -9.55
CA LEU A 583 16.15 20.34 -9.47
C LEU A 583 14.89 20.68 -8.68
N TRP A 584 13.85 19.87 -8.84
CA TRP A 584 12.61 19.98 -8.07
C TRP A 584 12.86 19.66 -6.59
N LYS A 585 13.48 18.52 -6.27
CA LYS A 585 13.80 18.10 -4.89
C LYS A 585 14.63 19.14 -4.13
N ASN A 586 15.52 19.84 -4.81
CA ASN A 586 16.39 20.83 -4.19
C ASN A 586 15.80 22.25 -4.20
N GLY A 587 14.51 22.40 -4.52
CA GLY A 587 13.80 23.68 -4.42
C GLY A 587 14.27 24.73 -5.43
N LEU A 588 14.99 24.33 -6.49
CA LEU A 588 15.52 25.25 -7.52
C LEU A 588 14.45 25.69 -8.54
N ILE A 589 13.31 25.02 -8.54
CA ILE A 589 12.17 25.30 -9.42
C ILE A 589 11.01 25.82 -8.58
N MET A 590 10.59 27.07 -8.82
CA MET A 590 9.41 27.64 -8.15
C MET A 590 8.11 26.98 -8.64
N GLY A 591 8.06 26.60 -9.92
CA GLY A 591 7.02 25.74 -10.48
C GLY A 591 5.72 26.48 -10.78
N PHE A 592 4.81 26.57 -9.79
CA PHE A 592 3.46 27.10 -9.98
C PHE A 592 3.35 28.56 -9.56
N VAL A 593 3.51 29.46 -10.55
CA VAL A 593 3.43 30.91 -10.35
C VAL A 593 2.68 31.56 -11.50
N SER A 594 1.70 32.41 -11.19
CA SER A 594 0.96 33.15 -12.22
C SER A 594 1.84 34.24 -12.86
N ARG A 595 1.63 34.54 -14.15
CA ARG A 595 2.37 35.60 -14.86
C ARG A 595 2.32 36.96 -14.15
N LYS A 596 1.21 37.26 -13.45
CA LYS A 596 1.05 38.50 -12.66
C LYS A 596 1.93 38.47 -11.41
N HIS A 597 1.99 37.35 -10.70
CA HIS A 597 2.78 37.21 -9.48
C HIS A 597 4.29 37.14 -9.79
N GLU A 598 4.68 36.40 -10.84
CA GLU A 598 6.05 36.35 -11.35
C GLU A 598 6.62 37.75 -11.60
N LYS A 599 5.90 38.59 -12.36
CA LYS A 599 6.31 39.98 -12.62
C LYS A 599 6.41 40.80 -11.33
N HIS A 600 5.52 40.55 -10.36
CA HIS A 600 5.57 41.25 -9.07
C HIS A 600 6.82 40.89 -8.26
N LEU A 601 7.18 39.59 -8.21
CA LEU A 601 8.37 39.10 -7.51
C LEU A 601 9.67 39.65 -8.11
N LEU A 602 9.73 39.70 -9.45
CA LEU A 602 10.91 40.16 -10.18
C LEU A 602 11.03 41.70 -10.26
N LYS A 603 9.94 42.45 -10.12
CA LYS A 603 9.91 43.93 -10.33
C LYS A 603 10.97 44.72 -9.54
N ARG A 604 11.34 44.23 -8.35
CA ARG A 604 12.26 44.92 -7.42
C ARG A 604 13.61 44.20 -7.28
N LYS A 605 13.92 43.27 -8.19
CA LYS A 605 15.17 42.50 -8.20
C LYS A 605 16.19 43.11 -9.15
N ILE A 606 17.45 42.70 -9.01
CA ILE A 606 18.55 43.16 -9.85
C ILE A 606 18.41 42.62 -11.28
N ALA A 607 18.99 43.33 -12.25
CA ALA A 607 18.99 42.87 -13.64
C ALA A 607 19.63 41.48 -13.76
N GLY A 608 19.02 40.61 -14.55
CA GLY A 608 19.44 39.23 -14.73
C GLY A 608 18.99 38.27 -13.62
N THR A 609 18.20 38.73 -12.64
CA THR A 609 17.47 37.81 -11.75
C THR A 609 16.37 37.09 -12.52
N PHE A 610 16.34 35.77 -12.45
CA PHE A 610 15.37 34.92 -13.13
C PHE A 610 14.67 33.95 -12.19
N LEU A 611 13.49 33.49 -12.59
CA LEU A 611 12.76 32.41 -11.92
C LEU A 611 12.31 31.36 -12.92
N ILE A 612 12.13 30.13 -12.43
CA ILE A 612 11.76 28.97 -13.23
C ILE A 612 10.34 28.53 -12.84
N ARG A 613 9.45 28.44 -13.83
CA ARG A 613 8.06 28.04 -13.66
C ARG A 613 7.58 27.09 -14.76
N PHE A 614 6.50 26.37 -14.50
CA PHE A 614 5.83 25.58 -15.51
C PHE A 614 5.00 26.45 -16.45
N SER A 615 4.95 26.06 -17.72
CA SER A 615 4.12 26.68 -18.74
C SER A 615 2.65 26.33 -18.51
N GLU A 616 1.78 27.33 -18.50
CA GLU A 616 0.33 27.15 -18.43
C GLU A 616 -0.32 26.88 -19.80
N SER A 617 0.44 26.96 -20.90
CA SER A 617 -0.06 26.89 -22.28
C SER A 617 0.30 25.58 -23.00
N THR A 618 1.03 24.68 -22.33
CA THR A 618 1.58 23.46 -22.94
C THR A 618 0.92 22.22 -22.34
N SER A 619 0.16 21.46 -23.15
CA SER A 619 -0.57 20.26 -22.68
C SER A 619 0.34 19.14 -22.17
N SER A 620 1.52 18.96 -22.79
CA SER A 620 2.48 17.91 -22.41
C SER A 620 3.37 18.28 -21.21
N GLY A 621 3.09 19.39 -20.54
CA GLY A 621 4.01 20.00 -19.60
C GLY A 621 5.18 20.69 -20.32
N GLY A 622 5.58 21.85 -19.79
CA GLY A 622 6.74 22.59 -20.27
C GLY A 622 7.32 23.43 -19.14
N ILE A 623 8.63 23.65 -19.17
CA ILE A 623 9.36 24.48 -18.21
C ILE A 623 9.83 25.74 -18.92
N THR A 624 9.69 26.89 -18.28
CA THR A 624 10.18 28.17 -18.80
C THR A 624 10.84 28.93 -17.68
N PHE A 625 11.74 29.84 -18.04
CA PHE A 625 12.28 30.83 -17.14
C PHE A 625 11.96 32.24 -17.63
N THR A 626 11.81 33.15 -16.68
CA THR A 626 11.56 34.57 -16.91
C THR A 626 12.58 35.35 -16.12
N TRP A 627 13.19 36.36 -16.75
CA TRP A 627 14.14 37.25 -16.09
C TRP A 627 13.70 38.70 -16.20
N VAL A 628 14.18 39.52 -15.26
CA VAL A 628 14.02 40.98 -15.30
C VAL A 628 15.27 41.64 -15.84
N ASP A 629 15.03 42.65 -16.67
CA ASP A 629 16.00 43.61 -17.15
C ASP A 629 15.43 45.02 -16.96
N PHE A 630 16.23 46.06 -17.16
CA PHE A 630 15.79 47.44 -17.03
C PHE A 630 16.04 48.20 -18.33
N ASN A 631 14.99 48.85 -18.84
CA ASN A 631 15.12 49.76 -19.96
C ASN A 631 15.96 50.99 -19.56
N SER A 632 16.41 51.77 -20.54
CA SER A 632 17.19 53.00 -20.30
C SER A 632 16.47 54.05 -19.44
N ASP A 633 15.13 53.96 -19.32
CA ASP A 633 14.29 54.81 -18.47
C ASP A 633 14.12 54.27 -17.02
N GLY A 634 14.76 53.15 -16.68
CA GLY A 634 14.66 52.48 -15.38
C GLY A 634 13.38 51.67 -15.20
N SER A 635 12.54 51.52 -16.23
CA SER A 635 11.36 50.66 -16.17
C SER A 635 11.73 49.18 -16.29
N PRO A 636 11.13 48.28 -15.49
CA PRO A 636 11.43 46.86 -15.53
C PRO A 636 10.83 46.20 -16.78
N LYS A 637 11.67 45.55 -17.57
CA LYS A 637 11.33 44.73 -18.73
C LYS A 637 11.42 43.25 -18.33
N PHE A 638 10.38 42.48 -18.62
CA PHE A 638 10.34 41.05 -18.33
C PHE A 638 10.41 40.27 -19.63
N ASN A 639 11.38 39.36 -19.74
CA ASN A 639 11.53 38.49 -20.89
C ASN A 639 11.34 37.04 -20.45
N SER A 640 10.60 36.26 -21.23
CA SER A 640 10.37 34.83 -21.01
C SER A 640 10.75 34.06 -22.26
N VAL A 641 11.34 32.88 -22.08
CA VAL A 641 11.61 31.96 -23.19
C VAL A 641 10.36 31.20 -23.62
N GLU A 642 10.38 30.69 -24.84
CA GLU A 642 9.43 29.66 -25.24
C GLU A 642 9.62 28.42 -24.33
N PRO A 643 8.54 27.79 -23.83
CA PRO A 643 8.65 26.66 -22.91
C PRO A 643 9.42 25.47 -23.49
N TYR A 644 10.39 24.98 -22.75
CA TYR A 644 11.07 23.73 -23.04
C TYR A 644 10.21 22.55 -22.62
N THR A 645 9.98 21.61 -23.53
CA THR A 645 9.21 20.39 -23.30
C THR A 645 10.14 19.18 -23.21
N LYS A 646 9.55 18.00 -23.02
CA LYS A 646 10.27 16.72 -23.11
C LYS A 646 11.10 16.59 -24.38
N LYS A 647 10.64 17.15 -25.51
CA LYS A 647 11.36 17.06 -26.79
C LYS A 647 12.72 17.75 -26.73
N GLU A 648 12.81 18.91 -26.09
CA GLU A 648 14.07 19.64 -25.96
C GLU A 648 14.93 19.08 -24.83
N LEU A 649 14.31 18.74 -23.69
CA LEU A 649 15.01 18.25 -22.50
C LEU A 649 15.57 16.83 -22.64
N GLN A 650 15.16 16.09 -23.66
CA GLN A 650 15.77 14.82 -24.05
C GLN A 650 17.18 14.99 -24.63
N PHE A 651 17.50 16.16 -25.22
CA PHE A 651 18.79 16.41 -25.87
C PHE A 651 19.71 17.32 -25.08
N LEU A 652 19.15 18.22 -24.26
CA LEU A 652 19.90 19.17 -23.44
C LEU A 652 19.27 19.28 -22.05
N SER A 653 20.07 19.10 -21.01
CA SER A 653 19.61 19.26 -19.64
C SER A 653 19.20 20.72 -19.38
N LEU A 654 18.21 20.95 -18.50
CA LEU A 654 17.81 22.31 -18.13
C LEU A 654 18.97 23.14 -17.54
N PRO A 655 19.84 22.59 -16.67
CA PRO A 655 21.02 23.31 -16.16
C PRO A 655 21.96 23.75 -17.27
N ASP A 656 22.21 22.92 -18.28
CA ASP A 656 23.06 23.29 -19.42
C ASP A 656 22.40 24.35 -20.30
N ILE A 657 21.08 24.25 -20.52
CA ILE A 657 20.33 25.31 -21.19
C ILE A 657 20.50 26.64 -20.45
N ILE A 658 20.37 26.65 -19.12
CA ILE A 658 20.52 27.85 -18.30
C ILE A 658 21.95 28.39 -18.34
N ARG A 659 22.96 27.52 -18.29
CA ARG A 659 24.39 27.87 -18.35
C ARG A 659 24.77 28.54 -19.67
N ASP A 660 24.31 27.96 -20.77
CA ASP A 660 24.77 28.31 -22.11
C ASP A 660 23.76 29.15 -22.90
N TYR A 661 22.67 29.60 -22.26
CA TYR A 661 21.69 30.47 -22.91
C TYR A 661 22.35 31.76 -23.41
N GLN A 662 22.11 32.11 -24.67
CA GLN A 662 22.64 33.33 -25.28
C GLN A 662 21.51 34.17 -25.87
N LEU A 663 21.50 35.45 -25.54
CA LEU A 663 20.61 36.43 -26.15
C LEU A 663 21.44 37.31 -27.08
N PHE A 664 21.07 37.37 -28.37
CA PHE A 664 21.66 38.36 -29.27
C PHE A 664 20.98 39.71 -29.02
N ALA A 665 21.67 40.59 -28.29
CA ALA A 665 21.32 42.00 -28.19
C ALA A 665 21.65 42.73 -29.51
N ILE A 666 21.17 43.97 -29.64
CA ILE A 666 21.46 44.86 -30.79
C ILE A 666 22.97 45.14 -30.92
N GLU A 667 23.75 44.92 -29.86
CA GLU A 667 25.21 44.96 -29.85
C GLU A 667 25.78 43.55 -30.02
N ALA A 668 26.74 43.38 -30.92
CA ALA A 668 27.19 42.11 -31.51
C ALA A 668 27.90 41.10 -30.57
N ILE A 669 27.70 41.19 -29.24
CA ILE A 669 28.29 40.27 -28.25
C ILE A 669 27.15 39.45 -27.61
N PRO A 670 27.11 38.12 -27.81
CA PRO A 670 26.12 37.27 -27.16
C PRO A 670 26.43 37.15 -25.67
N GLU A 671 25.53 37.66 -24.83
CA GLU A 671 25.62 37.54 -23.38
C GLU A 671 24.53 36.62 -22.82
N ASN A 672 24.81 35.99 -21.69
CA ASN A 672 23.81 35.19 -20.97
C ASN A 672 23.07 36.11 -19.99
N PRO A 673 21.77 36.40 -20.21
CA PRO A 673 21.00 37.26 -19.33
C PRO A 673 20.65 36.62 -17.97
N LEU A 674 20.91 35.32 -17.79
CA LEU A 674 20.57 34.57 -16.58
C LEU A 674 21.76 34.60 -15.61
N LEU A 675 21.67 35.48 -14.60
CA LEU A 675 22.76 35.73 -13.65
C LEU A 675 22.44 35.22 -12.24
N TYR A 676 21.22 35.48 -11.76
CA TYR A 676 20.81 35.15 -10.39
C TYR A 676 19.49 34.38 -10.38
N LEU A 677 19.46 33.20 -9.77
CA LEU A 677 18.22 32.52 -9.45
C LEU A 677 17.51 33.24 -8.31
N TYR A 678 16.21 33.44 -8.44
CA TYR A 678 15.39 34.02 -7.37
C TYR A 678 15.52 33.21 -6.06
N PRO A 679 15.69 33.86 -4.90
CA PRO A 679 15.63 35.31 -4.71
C PRO A 679 16.89 36.05 -5.12
N ASP A 680 18.09 35.59 -4.75
CA ASP A 680 19.37 36.30 -4.97
C ASP A 680 20.58 35.33 -5.05
N THR A 681 20.39 34.11 -5.55
CA THR A 681 21.46 33.09 -5.61
C THR A 681 22.17 33.15 -6.95
N PRO A 682 23.51 33.25 -7.02
CA PRO A 682 24.24 33.19 -8.28
C PRO A 682 23.92 31.92 -9.08
N ARG A 683 23.74 32.04 -10.41
CA ARG A 683 23.38 30.92 -11.30
C ARG A 683 24.29 29.71 -11.11
N ASP A 684 25.59 29.92 -11.14
CA ASP A 684 26.57 28.82 -11.09
C ASP A 684 26.71 28.21 -9.69
N GLU A 685 26.31 28.94 -8.64
CA GLU A 685 26.17 28.38 -7.29
C GLU A 685 24.94 27.46 -7.21
N ALA A 686 23.82 27.88 -7.80
CA ALA A 686 22.57 27.11 -7.80
C ALA A 686 22.62 25.86 -8.70
N PHE A 687 23.19 25.98 -9.90
CA PHE A 687 23.15 24.92 -10.91
C PHE A 687 24.49 24.20 -11.16
N GLY A 688 25.58 24.68 -10.54
CA GLY A 688 26.94 24.22 -10.81
C GLY A 688 27.16 22.72 -10.70
N SER A 689 26.55 22.09 -9.68
CA SER A 689 26.65 20.65 -9.43
C SER A 689 25.89 19.79 -10.44
N TYR A 690 24.97 20.36 -11.22
CA TYR A 690 24.19 19.64 -12.24
C TYR A 690 24.69 19.89 -13.67
N TYR A 691 25.72 20.72 -13.82
CA TYR A 691 26.33 20.93 -15.12
C TYR A 691 27.03 19.66 -15.58
N GLU A 692 26.75 19.25 -16.82
CA GLU A 692 27.52 18.18 -17.42
C GLU A 692 29.00 18.59 -17.47
N GLU A 693 29.87 17.70 -16.98
CA GLU A 693 31.31 17.89 -17.02
C GLU A 693 31.70 18.17 -18.46
N ARG A 694 32.33 19.34 -18.68
CA ARG A 694 33.00 19.62 -19.94
C ARG A 694 33.98 18.46 -20.12
N GLN A 695 33.79 17.60 -21.13
CA GLN A 695 34.83 16.68 -21.53
C GLN A 695 36.09 17.52 -21.76
N LYS A 696 37.00 17.52 -20.78
CA LYS A 696 38.38 17.93 -20.99
C LYS A 696 38.92 16.85 -21.91
N VAL A 697 38.71 17.02 -23.21
CA VAL A 697 39.43 16.25 -24.21
C VAL A 697 40.89 16.48 -23.87
N SER A 698 41.56 15.42 -23.42
CA SER A 698 42.99 15.40 -23.29
C SER A 698 43.56 15.94 -24.61
N THR A 699 44.34 17.00 -24.53
CA THR A 699 45.02 17.66 -25.66
C THR A 699 46.03 16.74 -26.38
N THR A 700 45.96 15.43 -26.16
CA THR A 700 46.83 14.39 -26.71
C THR A 700 46.16 13.53 -27.79
N GLU A 701 44.85 13.64 -28.01
CA GLU A 701 44.21 13.07 -29.21
C GLU A 701 43.93 14.18 -30.22
N GLN A 702 44.79 14.28 -31.25
CA GLN A 702 44.45 14.98 -32.49
C GLN A 702 43.18 14.34 -33.08
N ARG A 703 42.00 14.86 -32.75
CA ARG A 703 40.76 14.48 -33.41
C ARG A 703 40.63 15.31 -34.68
N GLU A 704 40.58 14.63 -35.83
CA GLU A 704 40.28 15.21 -37.16
C GLU A 704 38.88 15.84 -37.25
N TYR A 705 38.05 15.73 -36.20
CA TYR A 705 36.71 16.30 -36.12
C TYR A 705 36.56 17.19 -34.88
N LEU A 706 36.04 18.40 -35.09
CA LEU A 706 35.68 19.33 -34.02
C LEU A 706 34.43 18.81 -33.28
N ASN A 707 34.49 18.79 -31.94
CA ASN A 707 33.33 18.54 -31.11
C ASN A 707 32.28 19.64 -31.34
N ARG A 708 31.04 19.24 -31.68
CA ARG A 708 29.91 20.16 -31.84
C ARG A 708 29.10 20.22 -30.55
N ARG A 709 28.61 21.41 -30.22
CA ARG A 709 27.74 21.66 -29.06
C ARG A 709 26.50 22.43 -29.50
N LEU A 710 25.34 22.00 -29.05
CA LEU A 710 24.09 22.73 -29.25
C LEU A 710 24.00 23.84 -28.20
N ILE A 711 23.91 25.08 -28.67
CA ILE A 711 23.71 26.27 -27.82
C ILE A 711 22.35 26.85 -28.17
N ARG A 712 21.54 27.17 -27.16
CA ARG A 712 20.22 27.79 -27.37
C ARG A 712 20.36 29.30 -27.43
N VAL A 713 19.90 29.85 -28.53
CA VAL A 713 20.00 31.27 -28.85
C VAL A 713 18.61 31.81 -29.14
N SER A 714 18.26 32.95 -28.54
CA SER A 714 17.06 33.73 -28.90
C SER A 714 17.44 35.09 -29.49
N THR A 715 16.70 35.52 -30.51
CA THR A 715 16.79 36.87 -31.09
C THR A 715 15.70 37.75 -30.49
N GLN A 716 16.02 39.00 -30.16
CA GLN A 716 15.01 39.95 -29.70
C GLN A 716 14.08 40.32 -30.87
N PRO A 717 12.74 40.25 -30.74
CA PRO A 717 11.85 40.70 -31.79
C PRO A 717 12.02 42.21 -31.98
N GLY A 718 12.69 42.60 -33.06
CA GLY A 718 12.78 43.98 -33.51
C GLY A 718 11.46 44.45 -34.11
N GLU A 719 11.08 45.69 -33.81
CA GLU A 719 10.10 46.42 -34.60
C GLU A 719 10.64 46.56 -36.04
N THR A 720 10.20 45.69 -36.95
CA THR A 720 10.40 45.93 -38.38
C THR A 720 9.17 45.53 -39.18
N GLN A 721 8.79 46.48 -40.02
CA GLN A 721 7.66 46.51 -40.92
C GLN A 721 7.53 45.25 -41.79
N MET A 722 6.27 44.92 -42.05
CA MET A 722 5.80 44.04 -43.13
C MET A 722 6.54 44.32 -44.44
N SER A 723 7.10 43.28 -45.05
CA SER A 723 7.22 43.21 -46.51
C SER A 723 6.95 41.79 -46.96
N ASP A 724 5.79 41.63 -47.59
CA ASP A 724 5.36 40.51 -48.41
C ASP A 724 6.45 40.07 -49.40
N VAL A 725 6.76 38.77 -49.44
CA VAL A 725 6.97 38.05 -50.71
C VAL A 725 6.47 36.61 -50.54
N ASN A 726 5.28 36.34 -51.09
CA ASN A 726 4.89 35.02 -51.58
C ASN A 726 5.71 34.71 -52.85
N GLU A 727 6.36 33.55 -52.94
CA GLU A 727 5.99 32.55 -53.96
C GLU A 727 6.70 31.19 -53.75
N PRO A 728 6.03 30.07 -54.09
CA PRO A 728 6.46 28.70 -53.78
C PRO A 728 7.02 27.94 -55.01
N LEU A 729 7.54 26.72 -54.75
CA LEU A 729 7.58 25.48 -55.58
C LEU A 729 8.99 24.83 -55.64
N PRO A 730 9.13 23.52 -55.99
CA PRO A 730 8.15 22.44 -56.08
C PRO A 730 8.55 21.12 -55.38
N ILE A 731 7.55 20.25 -55.29
CA ILE A 731 7.56 18.83 -54.93
C ILE A 731 8.25 17.98 -56.00
N SER A 732 9.01 16.96 -55.59
CA SER A 732 9.25 15.76 -56.41
C SER A 732 9.02 14.50 -55.57
N LYS A 733 7.96 13.77 -55.93
CA LYS A 733 7.73 12.37 -55.57
C LYS A 733 8.44 11.52 -56.63
N GLU A 734 9.22 10.52 -56.20
CA GLU A 734 9.49 9.36 -57.04
C GLU A 734 9.16 8.08 -56.26
N LEU A 735 8.19 7.36 -56.81
CA LEU A 735 7.88 5.96 -56.57
C LEU A 735 8.84 5.13 -57.41
N VAL A 736 9.45 4.10 -56.84
CA VAL A 736 9.88 2.92 -57.58
C VAL A 736 9.45 1.69 -56.80
N THR A 737 8.45 1.02 -57.37
CA THR A 737 8.11 -0.39 -57.22
C THR A 737 9.24 -1.25 -57.79
N ASP A 738 9.62 -2.33 -57.13
CA ASP A 738 10.03 -3.54 -57.84
C ASP A 738 9.64 -4.80 -57.07
N GLU A 739 9.03 -5.71 -57.83
CA GLU A 739 8.53 -7.03 -57.44
C GLU A 739 9.61 -8.10 -57.62
N LEU A 740 9.25 -9.33 -57.23
CA LEU A 740 9.83 -10.64 -57.58
C LEU A 740 11.00 -11.07 -56.67
N GLN A 741 11.08 -12.30 -56.13
CA GLN A 741 10.54 -13.56 -56.64
C GLN A 741 10.53 -14.65 -55.54
N ASN A 742 9.57 -15.56 -55.67
CA ASN A 742 9.42 -16.83 -54.97
C ASN A 742 10.66 -17.74 -55.08
N THR A 743 10.81 -18.66 -54.12
CA THR A 743 11.08 -20.07 -54.45
C THR A 743 10.40 -20.99 -53.43
N GLU A 744 9.49 -21.80 -53.98
CA GLU A 744 8.83 -22.92 -53.34
C GLU A 744 9.82 -24.07 -53.14
N HIS A 745 9.62 -24.89 -52.11
CA HIS A 745 9.83 -26.32 -52.25
C HIS A 745 8.73 -27.11 -51.51
N THR A 746 8.05 -27.91 -52.32
CA THR A 746 6.94 -28.81 -52.02
C THR A 746 7.46 -30.24 -51.87
N MET A 747 6.96 -31.00 -50.90
CA MET A 747 6.33 -32.34 -51.09
C MET A 747 6.00 -32.99 -49.72
N LYS A 748 4.70 -33.16 -49.41
CA LYS A 748 3.88 -34.40 -49.52
C LYS A 748 4.16 -35.42 -48.40
N ASN A 749 3.28 -35.52 -47.41
CA ASN A 749 2.07 -36.36 -47.34
C ASN A 749 2.35 -37.86 -47.17
N PHE A 750 1.91 -38.42 -46.03
CA PHE A 750 1.12 -39.65 -45.99
C PHE A 750 0.09 -39.58 -44.85
N LEU A 751 -1.16 -39.76 -45.23
CA LEU A 751 -2.34 -40.04 -44.40
C LEU A 751 -2.39 -41.56 -44.11
N LEU A 752 -2.95 -41.95 -42.96
CA LEU A 752 -4.25 -42.66 -42.86
C LEU A 752 -4.45 -43.26 -41.44
N ASP A 753 -5.56 -42.82 -40.83
CA ASP A 753 -6.62 -43.55 -40.13
C ASP A 753 -6.33 -44.76 -39.22
N LYS A 754 -6.89 -44.74 -38.00
CA LYS A 754 -8.19 -45.42 -37.72
C LYS A 754 -8.74 -45.17 -36.30
N GLU A 755 -10.06 -44.99 -36.31
CA GLU A 755 -11.10 -44.95 -35.26
C GLU A 755 -11.10 -46.20 -34.33
N ASP A 756 -11.23 -46.03 -33.01
CA ASP A 756 -12.44 -46.18 -32.14
C ASP A 756 -12.57 -47.61 -31.53
N PRO A 757 -13.51 -47.89 -30.60
CA PRO A 757 -13.63 -47.46 -29.20
C PRO A 757 -13.75 -48.70 -28.26
N PHE A 758 -13.86 -48.59 -26.94
CA PHE A 758 -14.73 -49.48 -26.12
C PHE A 758 -14.81 -49.06 -24.64
N LEU A 759 -16.06 -48.99 -24.18
CA LEU A 759 -16.55 -48.97 -22.80
C LEU A 759 -16.29 -50.30 -22.09
N PHE A 760 -16.12 -50.28 -20.76
CA PHE A 760 -16.91 -51.13 -19.85
C PHE A 760 -16.89 -50.59 -18.41
N GLN A 761 -18.08 -50.59 -17.81
CA GLN A 761 -18.37 -50.38 -16.39
C GLN A 761 -17.94 -51.60 -15.56
N SER A 762 -17.56 -51.37 -14.31
CA SER A 762 -17.83 -52.33 -13.23
C SER A 762 -17.91 -51.62 -11.88
N ASN A 763 -19.05 -51.81 -11.23
CA ASN A 763 -19.35 -51.50 -9.84
C ASN A 763 -18.40 -52.25 -8.91
N GLU A 764 -17.92 -51.57 -7.86
CA GLU A 764 -17.57 -52.23 -6.60
C GLU A 764 -18.15 -51.42 -5.44
N GLU A 765 -19.14 -52.02 -4.79
CA GLU A 765 -19.63 -51.68 -3.46
C GLU A 765 -18.50 -51.92 -2.46
N GLN A 766 -18.14 -50.89 -1.69
CA GLN A 766 -17.36 -51.08 -0.46
C GLN A 766 -18.24 -50.77 0.74
N GLN A 767 -18.54 -51.85 1.46
CA GLN A 767 -19.22 -51.90 2.74
C GLN A 767 -18.49 -51.05 3.79
N GLU A 768 -19.28 -50.27 4.52
CA GLU A 768 -18.89 -49.68 5.81
C GLU A 768 -18.48 -50.79 6.80
N PRO A 769 -17.42 -50.60 7.60
CA PRO A 769 -17.21 -51.42 8.78
C PRO A 769 -18.21 -51.00 9.86
N SER A 770 -19.11 -51.92 10.20
CA SER A 770 -19.96 -51.89 11.39
C SER A 770 -19.17 -51.52 12.64
N SER A 771 -19.61 -50.48 13.35
CA SER A 771 -19.13 -50.16 14.69
C SER A 771 -19.53 -51.25 15.68
N PRO A 772 -18.62 -51.81 16.50
CA PRO A 772 -19.03 -52.45 17.74
C PRO A 772 -19.16 -51.37 18.83
N PHE A 773 -20.21 -51.47 19.63
CA PHE A 773 -20.60 -50.60 20.77
C PHE A 773 -21.44 -49.36 20.45
N ASP A 774 -22.68 -49.59 20.01
CA ASP A 774 -23.79 -48.73 20.46
C ASP A 774 -23.96 -48.93 21.97
N ILE A 775 -23.44 -47.98 22.75
CA ILE A 775 -23.75 -47.86 24.18
C ILE A 775 -25.18 -47.31 24.25
N PRO A 776 -26.14 -48.02 24.88
CA PRO A 776 -27.50 -47.51 25.00
C PRO A 776 -27.51 -46.17 25.71
N GLN A 777 -28.23 -45.21 25.14
CA GLN A 777 -28.45 -43.90 25.72
C GLN A 777 -29.01 -44.05 27.15
N LEU A 778 -28.34 -43.49 28.16
CA LEU A 778 -28.85 -43.56 29.53
C LEU A 778 -29.93 -42.49 29.70
N ARG A 779 -31.16 -42.82 29.31
CA ARG A 779 -32.34 -42.01 29.62
C ARG A 779 -32.76 -42.31 31.04
N VAL A 780 -32.56 -41.34 31.93
CA VAL A 780 -33.01 -41.42 33.34
C VAL A 780 -34.56 -41.46 33.42
N ASP A 781 -35.26 -41.29 32.29
CA ASP A 781 -36.72 -41.18 32.15
C ASP A 781 -37.47 -42.51 31.86
N ASP A 782 -36.87 -43.68 32.09
CA ASP A 782 -37.56 -44.97 31.94
C ASP A 782 -38.59 -45.15 33.10
N PRO A 783 -39.85 -45.57 32.84
CA PRO A 783 -40.94 -45.60 33.85
C PRO A 783 -40.66 -46.44 35.10
N ASP A 784 -39.75 -47.42 35.04
CA ASP A 784 -39.29 -48.16 36.23
C ASP A 784 -38.43 -47.30 37.18
N PHE A 785 -37.98 -46.11 36.73
CA PHE A 785 -36.98 -45.27 37.39
C PHE A 785 -37.54 -43.96 37.98
N GLN A 786 -38.78 -43.57 37.64
CA GLN A 786 -39.46 -42.41 38.26
C GLN A 786 -39.70 -42.58 39.77
N CYS A 787 -39.63 -43.81 40.30
CA CYS A 787 -39.83 -44.10 41.72
C CYS A 787 -38.57 -43.95 42.59
N LEU A 788 -37.38 -43.77 42.00
CA LEU A 788 -36.10 -43.78 42.72
C LEU A 788 -35.49 -42.38 42.90
N LEU A 789 -35.54 -41.51 41.90
CA LEU A 789 -34.92 -40.17 41.94
C LEU A 789 -36.01 -39.09 41.93
N ASN A 790 -35.90 -38.10 42.82
CA ASN A 790 -36.88 -37.03 42.93
C ASN A 790 -36.57 -35.94 41.89
N LEU A 791 -37.01 -36.16 40.66
CA LEU A 791 -36.76 -35.30 39.51
C LEU A 791 -37.41 -33.91 39.65
N GLU A 792 -38.46 -33.76 40.48
CA GLU A 792 -39.11 -32.47 40.77
C GLU A 792 -38.26 -31.55 41.67
N ALA A 793 -37.30 -32.11 42.41
CA ALA A 793 -36.41 -31.37 43.32
C ALA A 793 -35.10 -30.88 42.68
N ILE A 794 -34.91 -31.09 41.36
CA ILE A 794 -33.70 -30.68 40.61
C ILE A 794 -33.61 -29.14 40.44
N ASN A 795 -34.70 -28.41 40.73
CA ASN A 795 -34.81 -26.95 40.59
C ASN A 795 -34.52 -26.15 41.89
N LEU A 796 -34.04 -26.79 42.97
CA LEU A 796 -33.70 -26.13 44.24
C LEU A 796 -32.19 -25.93 44.43
#